data_AF-A0A1B8YI69-F1
#
_entry.id   AF-A0A1B8YI69-F1
#
_cell.length_a   1.000
_cell.length_b   1.000
_cell.length_c   1.000
_cell.angle_alpha   90.00
_cell.angle_beta   90.00
_cell.angle_gamma   90.00
#
_symmetry.space_group_name_H-M   'P 1'
#
loop_
_entity.id
_entity.type
_entity.pdbx_description
1 polymer ?
#
loop_
_entity_poly.entity_id
_entity_poly.type
_entity_poly.pdbx_seq_one_letter_code
_entity_poly.pdbx_strand_id
1 'polypeptide(L)'
;MKLHSLFVSILTIILGILLWFGGALLMLPEQVAQWFGWDPLFCHTMLMACGFLTALCVMVGWLINMWLTASGKGNARLKWGKFDAEGNGNNEKISVATELPESVSAIKDLPDRMRLRYGRFWWYKVRILLVVGEVEQVEAIAPGLTTAHWLEGYRVLLLWGGSLQAEPDTAQLMALRRLRRYRPLNGIVWALTEDQSAQPAWMDKALRMLQKQARQLRWQAPVYLWQVCHSVWSQEERITQAVGCFFPERCTPDIVATQLQELVDPLRRRGMQQLLEKTAHDFLCRLSANLKQQGIVHWKQVLTLWLAEYGDVVLLRGLMFSLPLKAQATRVPQGWLPDSAWQGVLEGSRRFHGQRVGMLRTQTICRGLIVLGLLWGAGMALSFFTNRDQIAVVQAAVTDLKTQPENSDAQLLALKELRNEVGRLQYRAEHGVPWYERFSLSQNQKLLTTVLPYYAQVNNRLIRDRAAAVLHAKLSALVNLPPGSPLRAKWAQAGHDQLKAYLMMAQPEKADAVFLTRILNENEPERAGIAPGVWLDTAWGLWKFYAENLPAHPEWRITPDKALVKQARQLLLLQLGKHNAESALYQQMLQSVEKNYADLTLNQMTGDTDAERLFTTSRVIPGMFTRQAWEGGIQKAIAEAVASRKEAIDWVLSDNRQTVSAAVSPEELKARLTARYFTDFAGVWQDFLNSLRWHKTRSLSDVIDQLTLMADRRQSPLIALMNTLAYQGETGQQGPTLSDSLVKSAKTLLNKKTPKVIDQQTAGVRGPMNETFGPLLALMGEHQADGGMKTDSTLNLQTFLTRVTEVRLKLQQMNNSDDPPAMANALAKTVFEGKSTDLTDTQG
;
A
#
# COMPACT_ATOMS: atom_id res chain seq x y z
N MET A 1 -33.24 -11.52 -23.28
CA MET A 1 -33.48 -12.98 -23.17
C MET A 1 -32.35 -13.83 -23.75
N LYS A 2 -31.61 -13.38 -24.80
CA LYS A 2 -30.56 -14.17 -25.47
C LYS A 2 -29.31 -14.51 -24.61
N LEU A 3 -28.85 -13.62 -23.73
CA LEU A 3 -27.66 -13.87 -22.88
C LEU A 3 -27.84 -15.01 -21.84
N HIS A 4 -29.07 -15.21 -21.35
CA HIS A 4 -29.39 -16.21 -20.33
C HIS A 4 -29.41 -17.64 -20.89
N SER A 5 -29.92 -17.81 -22.12
CA SER A 5 -29.88 -19.10 -22.82
C SER A 5 -28.43 -19.51 -23.08
N LEU A 6 -27.59 -18.57 -23.52
CA LEU A 6 -26.16 -18.80 -23.74
C LEU A 6 -25.46 -19.24 -22.45
N PHE A 7 -25.68 -18.56 -21.33
CA PHE A 7 -24.99 -18.88 -20.08
C PHE A 7 -25.40 -20.25 -19.50
N VAL A 8 -26.69 -20.60 -19.55
CA VAL A 8 -27.17 -21.92 -19.11
C VAL A 8 -26.66 -23.02 -20.04
N SER A 9 -26.69 -22.80 -21.37
CA SER A 9 -26.13 -23.74 -22.34
C SER A 9 -24.63 -23.94 -22.14
N ILE A 10 -23.85 -22.88 -21.91
CA ILE A 10 -22.42 -22.95 -21.62
C ILE A 10 -22.17 -23.73 -20.33
N LEU A 11 -22.91 -23.46 -19.25
CA LEU A 11 -22.76 -24.17 -17.98
C LEU A 11 -23.10 -25.67 -18.12
N THR A 12 -24.12 -26.02 -18.89
CA THR A 12 -24.47 -27.44 -19.15
C THR A 12 -23.45 -28.14 -20.04
N ILE A 13 -22.85 -27.44 -21.01
CA ILE A 13 -21.79 -27.96 -21.85
C ILE A 13 -20.53 -28.20 -21.00
N ILE A 14 -20.16 -27.24 -20.15
CA ILE A 14 -19.02 -27.38 -19.22
C ILE A 14 -19.24 -28.55 -18.25
N LEU A 15 -20.43 -28.68 -17.67
CA LEU A 15 -20.77 -29.79 -16.78
C LEU A 15 -20.71 -31.14 -17.52
N GLY A 16 -21.20 -31.19 -18.76
CA GLY A 16 -21.14 -32.38 -19.61
C GLY A 16 -19.71 -32.78 -19.97
N ILE A 17 -18.86 -31.80 -20.32
CA ILE A 17 -17.43 -32.03 -20.59
C ILE A 17 -16.71 -32.52 -19.34
N LEU A 18 -16.97 -31.92 -18.17
CA LEU A 18 -16.36 -32.33 -16.90
C LEU A 18 -16.80 -33.73 -16.46
N LEU A 19 -18.06 -34.10 -16.66
CA LEU A 19 -18.57 -35.45 -16.37
C LEU A 19 -18.04 -36.49 -17.37
N TRP A 20 -17.95 -36.14 -18.64
CA TRP A 20 -17.38 -37.01 -19.67
C TRP A 20 -15.88 -37.23 -19.44
N PHE A 21 -15.14 -36.16 -19.17
CA PHE A 21 -13.71 -36.22 -18.88
C PHE A 21 -13.43 -36.95 -17.56
N GLY A 22 -14.17 -36.65 -16.49
CA GLY A 22 -14.07 -37.36 -15.21
C GLY A 22 -14.47 -38.84 -15.30
N GLY A 23 -15.48 -39.16 -16.12
CA GLY A 23 -15.90 -40.53 -16.41
C GLY A 23 -14.88 -41.31 -17.25
N ALA A 24 -14.26 -40.67 -18.25
CA ALA A 24 -13.16 -41.24 -19.03
C ALA A 24 -11.94 -41.55 -18.15
N LEU A 25 -11.63 -40.65 -17.20
CA LEU A 25 -10.57 -40.82 -16.23
C LEU A 25 -10.83 -41.96 -15.23
N LEU A 26 -12.10 -42.31 -14.99
CA LEU A 26 -12.54 -43.38 -14.08
C LEU A 26 -12.60 -44.75 -14.77
N MET A 27 -13.00 -44.78 -16.05
CA MET A 27 -13.20 -46.01 -16.83
C MET A 27 -11.92 -46.49 -17.53
N LEU A 28 -11.04 -45.57 -17.95
CA LEU A 28 -9.83 -45.89 -18.74
C LEU A 28 -8.61 -45.06 -18.28
N PRO A 29 -8.17 -45.21 -17.01
CA PRO A 29 -7.13 -44.38 -16.42
C PRO A 29 -5.77 -44.50 -17.13
N GLU A 30 -5.39 -45.69 -17.59
CA GLU A 30 -4.10 -45.92 -18.26
C GLU A 30 -4.04 -45.31 -19.67
N GLN A 31 -5.11 -45.40 -20.45
CA GLN A 31 -5.16 -44.83 -21.81
C GLN A 31 -5.15 -43.29 -21.79
N VAL A 32 -5.83 -42.69 -20.80
CA VAL A 32 -5.85 -41.22 -20.62
C VAL A 32 -4.49 -40.72 -20.13
N ALA A 33 -3.84 -41.43 -19.20
CA ALA A 33 -2.48 -41.14 -18.77
C ALA A 33 -1.49 -41.17 -19.95
N GLN A 34 -1.66 -42.13 -20.86
CA GLN A 34 -0.80 -42.30 -22.04
C GLN A 34 -1.05 -41.24 -23.13
N TRP A 35 -2.30 -40.81 -23.35
CA TRP A 35 -2.65 -39.75 -24.31
C TRP A 35 -2.12 -38.37 -23.91
N PHE A 36 -2.06 -38.08 -22.61
CA PHE A 36 -1.64 -36.77 -22.09
C PHE A 36 -0.23 -36.77 -21.48
N GLY A 37 0.44 -37.92 -21.40
CA GLY A 37 1.77 -38.06 -20.80
C GLY A 37 1.78 -37.76 -19.30
N TRP A 38 0.69 -38.08 -18.59
CA TRP A 38 0.50 -37.74 -17.18
C TRP A 38 0.84 -38.92 -16.28
N ASP A 39 1.50 -38.65 -15.15
CA ASP A 39 1.72 -39.66 -14.13
C ASP A 39 0.38 -40.17 -13.56
N PRO A 40 0.26 -41.47 -13.18
CA PRO A 40 -0.98 -42.04 -12.64
C PRO A 40 -1.53 -41.30 -11.42
N LEU A 41 -0.65 -40.69 -10.62
CA LEU A 41 -0.99 -39.84 -9.47
C LEU A 41 -1.67 -38.53 -9.91
N PHE A 42 -1.22 -37.95 -11.03
CA PHE A 42 -1.79 -36.72 -11.58
C PHE A 42 -3.22 -36.96 -12.11
N CYS A 43 -3.49 -38.14 -12.70
CA CYS A 43 -4.85 -38.53 -13.07
C CYS A 43 -5.79 -38.55 -11.86
N HIS A 44 -5.42 -39.15 -10.72
CA HIS A 44 -6.29 -39.12 -9.53
C HIS A 44 -6.56 -37.71 -9.01
N THR A 45 -5.56 -36.83 -9.05
CA THR A 45 -5.77 -35.42 -8.68
C THR A 45 -6.69 -34.68 -9.65
N MET A 46 -6.60 -34.95 -10.96
CA MET A 46 -7.48 -34.40 -11.98
C MET A 46 -8.91 -34.93 -11.88
N LEU A 47 -9.09 -36.18 -11.46
CA LEU A 47 -10.40 -36.77 -11.20
C LEU A 47 -11.09 -36.05 -10.04
N MET A 48 -10.36 -35.79 -8.97
CA MET A 48 -10.86 -35.06 -7.80
C MET A 48 -11.08 -33.59 -8.11
N ALA A 49 -10.24 -32.96 -8.94
CA ALA A 49 -10.44 -31.60 -9.42
C ALA A 49 -11.69 -31.48 -10.31
N CYS A 50 -11.94 -32.46 -11.18
CA CYS A 50 -13.20 -32.55 -11.94
C CYS A 50 -14.40 -32.75 -11.01
N GLY A 51 -14.28 -33.58 -9.97
CA GLY A 51 -15.31 -33.73 -8.94
C GLY A 51 -15.60 -32.41 -8.20
N PHE A 52 -14.57 -31.64 -7.88
CA PHE A 52 -14.73 -30.33 -7.24
C PHE A 52 -15.34 -29.28 -8.18
N LEU A 53 -14.88 -29.21 -9.44
CA LEU A 53 -15.41 -28.29 -10.46
C LEU A 53 -16.86 -28.62 -10.85
N THR A 54 -17.23 -29.91 -10.89
CA THR A 54 -18.63 -30.32 -11.10
C THR A 54 -19.50 -29.91 -9.91
N ALA A 55 -19.04 -30.13 -8.66
CA ALA A 55 -19.75 -29.66 -7.47
C ALA A 55 -19.89 -28.13 -7.44
N LEU A 56 -18.86 -27.39 -7.86
CA LEU A 56 -18.88 -25.93 -7.97
C LEU A 56 -19.86 -25.46 -9.06
N CYS A 57 -19.87 -26.10 -10.23
CA CYS A 57 -20.83 -25.77 -11.31
C CYS A 57 -22.27 -26.07 -10.89
N VAL A 58 -22.50 -27.16 -10.14
CA VAL A 58 -23.81 -27.48 -9.56
C VAL A 58 -24.20 -26.45 -8.50
N MET A 59 -23.27 -26.00 -7.65
CA MET A 59 -23.52 -24.97 -6.64
C MET A 59 -23.84 -23.60 -7.28
N VAL A 60 -23.09 -23.20 -8.31
CA VAL A 60 -23.34 -21.98 -9.08
C VAL A 60 -24.66 -22.08 -9.84
N GLY A 61 -24.94 -23.21 -10.49
CA GLY A 61 -26.23 -23.48 -11.13
C GLY A 61 -27.39 -23.46 -10.13
N TRP A 62 -27.18 -23.93 -8.91
CA TRP A 62 -28.16 -23.90 -7.83
C TRP A 62 -28.37 -22.48 -7.29
N LEU A 63 -27.32 -21.68 -7.12
CA LEU A 63 -27.41 -20.26 -6.74
C LEU A 63 -28.11 -19.42 -7.82
N ILE A 64 -27.83 -19.69 -9.10
CA ILE A 64 -28.51 -19.06 -10.24
C ILE A 64 -29.97 -19.50 -10.30
N ASN A 65 -30.28 -20.78 -10.10
CA ASN A 65 -31.65 -21.28 -10.01
C ASN A 65 -32.41 -20.69 -8.80
N MET A 66 -31.73 -20.50 -7.65
CA MET A 66 -32.27 -19.82 -6.48
C MET A 66 -32.56 -18.34 -6.79
N TRP A 67 -31.68 -17.66 -7.52
CA TRP A 67 -31.91 -16.30 -8.00
C TRP A 67 -33.03 -16.21 -9.05
N LEU A 68 -33.19 -17.23 -9.90
CA LEU A 68 -34.23 -17.33 -10.94
C LEU A 68 -35.61 -17.71 -10.39
N THR A 69 -35.67 -18.57 -9.39
CA THR A 69 -36.91 -18.89 -8.65
C THR A 69 -37.31 -17.71 -7.76
N ALA A 70 -36.34 -17.00 -7.16
CA ALA A 70 -36.56 -15.73 -6.47
C ALA A 70 -37.03 -14.60 -7.42
N SER A 71 -36.58 -14.57 -8.68
CA SER A 71 -37.02 -13.63 -9.73
C SER A 71 -38.17 -14.14 -10.62
N GLY A 72 -38.67 -15.36 -10.40
CA GLY A 72 -39.94 -15.93 -10.90
C GLY A 72 -40.13 -15.92 -12.41
N LYS A 73 -39.03 -16.03 -13.14
CA LYS A 73 -39.06 -16.44 -14.55
C LYS A 73 -38.96 -17.96 -14.72
N GLY A 74 -38.82 -18.71 -13.62
CA GLY A 74 -38.55 -20.15 -13.64
C GLY A 74 -39.69 -21.09 -14.05
N ASN A 75 -40.91 -20.59 -14.32
CA ASN A 75 -42.04 -21.43 -14.77
C ASN A 75 -42.56 -21.07 -16.17
N ALA A 76 -41.67 -20.66 -17.09
CA ALA A 76 -41.91 -20.91 -18.50
C ALA A 76 -41.40 -22.32 -18.80
N ARG A 77 -42.29 -23.32 -18.72
CA ARG A 77 -42.02 -24.66 -19.28
C ARG A 77 -41.45 -24.46 -20.69
N LEU A 78 -40.30 -25.08 -20.96
CA LEU A 78 -39.86 -25.33 -22.33
C LEU A 78 -40.99 -26.08 -23.06
N LYS A 79 -41.78 -25.36 -23.86
CA LYS A 79 -42.49 -25.96 -24.98
C LYS A 79 -41.45 -26.15 -26.06
N TRP A 80 -40.98 -27.39 -26.20
CA TRP A 80 -40.30 -27.81 -27.42
C TRP A 80 -41.22 -27.61 -28.61
N GLY A 81 -40.65 -27.10 -29.70
CA GLY A 81 -41.35 -26.80 -30.94
C GLY A 81 -42.05 -28.06 -31.47
N LYS A 82 -43.34 -27.91 -31.77
CA LYS A 82 -43.94 -28.70 -32.84
C LYS A 82 -43.46 -28.05 -34.14
N PHE A 83 -42.88 -28.89 -34.99
CA PHE A 83 -42.58 -28.65 -36.39
C PHE A 83 -43.71 -27.86 -37.07
N ASP A 84 -43.33 -26.80 -37.77
CA ASP A 84 -44.13 -26.27 -38.87
C ASP A 84 -44.12 -27.33 -39.97
N ALA A 85 -45.28 -27.92 -40.22
CA ALA A 85 -45.61 -28.57 -41.47
C ALA A 85 -46.68 -27.71 -42.15
N GLU A 86 -46.41 -27.34 -43.40
CA GLU A 86 -47.29 -26.58 -44.29
C GLU A 86 -48.73 -27.11 -44.28
N GLY A 87 -49.69 -26.18 -44.28
CA GLY A 87 -51.11 -26.51 -44.36
C GLY A 87 -51.98 -25.27 -44.40
N ASN A 88 -52.26 -24.81 -45.62
CA ASN A 88 -53.24 -23.79 -45.99
C ASN A 88 -54.61 -24.02 -45.32
N GLY A 89 -55.26 -22.97 -44.81
CA GLY A 89 -56.62 -23.08 -44.28
C GLY A 89 -57.09 -21.84 -43.52
N ASN A 90 -57.82 -20.97 -44.23
CA ASN A 90 -58.63 -19.89 -43.68
C ASN A 90 -59.50 -20.38 -42.51
N ASN A 91 -59.53 -19.64 -41.40
CA ASN A 91 -60.72 -19.57 -40.56
C ASN A 91 -60.77 -18.29 -39.73
N GLU A 92 -61.91 -17.62 -39.84
CA GLU A 92 -62.29 -16.37 -39.20
C GLU A 92 -62.13 -16.41 -37.68
N LYS A 93 -61.50 -15.36 -37.14
CA LYS A 93 -61.49 -15.07 -35.71
C LYS A 93 -62.87 -14.56 -35.29
N ILE A 94 -63.73 -15.45 -34.80
CA ILE A 94 -64.78 -15.06 -33.88
C ILE A 94 -64.13 -14.89 -32.50
N SER A 95 -63.70 -13.67 -32.19
CA SER A 95 -63.27 -13.27 -30.85
C SER A 95 -64.50 -13.06 -29.96
N VAL A 96 -64.93 -14.10 -29.26
CA VAL A 96 -65.78 -13.93 -28.07
C VAL A 96 -64.88 -13.34 -26.97
N ALA A 97 -64.95 -12.04 -26.78
CA ALA A 97 -64.34 -11.35 -25.65
C ALA A 97 -65.02 -11.87 -24.37
N THR A 98 -64.33 -12.73 -23.61
CA THR A 98 -64.70 -13.00 -22.23
C THR A 98 -64.46 -11.73 -21.44
N GLU A 99 -65.52 -10.98 -21.14
CA GLU A 99 -65.48 -9.80 -20.27
C GLU A 99 -64.85 -10.20 -18.94
N LEU A 100 -63.66 -9.67 -18.68
CA LEU A 100 -63.01 -9.80 -17.37
C LEU A 100 -63.79 -8.92 -16.38
N PRO A 101 -63.92 -9.31 -15.10
CA PRO A 101 -64.53 -8.46 -14.09
C PRO A 101 -63.87 -7.07 -14.09
N GLU A 102 -64.67 -6.00 -14.06
CA GLU A 102 -64.20 -4.61 -14.20
C GLU A 102 -63.07 -4.27 -13.21
N SER A 103 -63.10 -4.84 -12.00
CA SER A 103 -62.06 -4.72 -10.97
C SER A 103 -60.68 -5.25 -11.40
N VAL A 104 -60.63 -6.34 -12.18
CA VAL A 104 -59.38 -6.95 -12.67
C VAL A 104 -58.84 -6.16 -13.87
N SER A 105 -59.72 -5.60 -14.70
CA SER A 105 -59.32 -4.71 -15.80
C SER A 105 -58.68 -3.43 -15.27
N ALA A 106 -59.27 -2.81 -14.24
CA ALA A 106 -58.79 -1.59 -13.63
C ALA A 106 -57.38 -1.74 -12.99
N ILE A 107 -57.05 -2.93 -12.46
CA ILE A 107 -55.72 -3.21 -11.86
C ILE A 107 -54.65 -3.48 -12.93
N LYS A 108 -55.03 -3.95 -14.12
CA LYS A 108 -54.07 -4.31 -15.19
C LYS A 108 -53.39 -3.09 -15.82
N ASP A 109 -54.10 -1.97 -15.95
CA ASP A 109 -53.60 -0.74 -16.59
C ASP A 109 -52.82 0.17 -15.62
N LEU A 110 -52.93 -0.13 -14.32
CA LEU A 110 -52.31 0.60 -13.23
C LEU A 110 -50.77 0.67 -13.27
N PRO A 111 -50.02 -0.40 -13.63
CA PRO A 111 -48.56 -0.36 -13.71
C PRO A 111 -48.04 0.69 -14.69
N ASP A 112 -48.72 0.87 -15.83
CA ASP A 112 -48.28 1.80 -16.88
C ASP A 112 -48.60 3.24 -16.48
N ARG A 113 -49.79 3.49 -15.91
CA ARG A 113 -50.14 4.81 -15.35
C ARG A 113 -49.21 5.23 -14.21
N MET A 114 -48.83 4.30 -13.32
CA MET A 114 -47.88 4.58 -12.23
C MET A 114 -46.45 4.78 -12.73
N ARG A 115 -46.02 4.08 -13.79
CA ARG A 115 -44.72 4.30 -14.43
C ARG A 115 -44.62 5.69 -15.07
N LEU A 116 -45.68 6.15 -15.73
CA LEU A 116 -45.73 7.47 -16.34
C LEU A 116 -45.65 8.59 -15.28
N ARG A 117 -46.35 8.44 -14.14
CA ARG A 117 -46.40 9.47 -13.08
C ARG A 117 -45.20 9.47 -12.13
N TYR A 118 -44.66 8.31 -11.75
CA TYR A 118 -43.63 8.17 -10.70
C TYR A 118 -42.28 7.59 -11.20
N GLY A 119 -42.21 7.25 -12.48
CA GLY A 119 -41.05 6.66 -13.14
C GLY A 119 -40.99 5.14 -13.02
N ARG A 120 -39.92 4.55 -13.59
CA ARG A 120 -39.73 3.09 -13.68
C ARG A 120 -39.74 2.37 -12.32
N PHE A 121 -39.34 3.04 -11.24
CA PHE A 121 -39.26 2.49 -9.87
C PHE A 121 -40.42 2.90 -8.95
N TRP A 122 -41.59 3.20 -9.53
CA TRP A 122 -42.77 3.65 -8.78
C TRP A 122 -43.17 2.72 -7.62
N TRP A 123 -42.93 1.42 -7.74
CA TRP A 123 -43.28 0.41 -6.73
C TRP A 123 -42.53 0.55 -5.39
N TYR A 124 -41.46 1.35 -5.33
CA TYR A 124 -40.80 1.73 -4.08
C TYR A 124 -41.33 3.05 -3.51
N LYS A 125 -41.89 3.91 -4.37
CA LYS A 125 -42.35 5.26 -4.02
C LYS A 125 -43.82 5.31 -3.62
N VAL A 126 -44.65 4.47 -4.24
CA VAL A 126 -46.10 4.42 -4.03
C VAL A 126 -46.44 3.32 -3.02
N ARG A 127 -47.28 3.66 -2.05
CA ARG A 127 -47.81 2.74 -1.04
C ARG A 127 -49.19 2.26 -1.46
N ILE A 128 -49.46 0.97 -1.33
CA ILE A 128 -50.74 0.37 -1.74
C ILE A 128 -51.54 0.02 -0.49
N LEU A 129 -52.70 0.64 -0.31
CA LEU A 129 -53.64 0.33 0.76
C LEU A 129 -54.90 -0.30 0.17
N LEU A 130 -55.33 -1.41 0.74
CA LEU A 130 -56.57 -2.08 0.36
C LEU A 130 -57.66 -1.64 1.34
N VAL A 131 -58.75 -1.05 0.83
CA VAL A 131 -59.91 -0.67 1.65
C VAL A 131 -60.98 -1.73 1.48
N VAL A 132 -61.39 -2.34 2.59
CA VAL A 132 -62.35 -3.45 2.65
C VAL A 132 -63.51 -3.09 3.56
N GLY A 133 -64.70 -3.55 3.23
CA GLY A 133 -65.93 -3.21 3.96
C GLY A 133 -67.15 -3.26 3.05
N GLU A 134 -68.31 -3.05 3.64
CA GLU A 134 -69.55 -2.85 2.89
C GLU A 134 -69.50 -1.50 2.14
N VAL A 135 -70.23 -1.41 1.02
CA VAL A 135 -70.10 -0.30 0.04
C VAL A 135 -70.32 1.06 0.69
N GLU A 136 -71.32 1.17 1.57
CA GLU A 136 -71.69 2.43 2.24
C GLU A 136 -70.57 2.93 3.17
N GLN A 137 -69.93 2.04 3.91
CA GLN A 137 -68.89 2.34 4.89
C GLN A 137 -67.57 2.68 4.19
N VAL A 138 -67.28 2.03 3.06
CA VAL A 138 -66.11 2.36 2.23
C VAL A 138 -66.29 3.73 1.59
N GLU A 139 -67.46 4.04 1.03
CA GLU A 139 -67.78 5.36 0.48
C GLU A 139 -67.78 6.45 1.56
N ALA A 140 -68.19 6.12 2.80
CA ALA A 140 -68.12 7.04 3.93
C ALA A 140 -66.68 7.45 4.32
N ILE A 141 -65.66 6.64 4.06
CA ILE A 141 -64.26 6.95 4.43
C ILE A 141 -63.43 7.36 3.20
N ALA A 142 -63.73 6.80 2.04
CA ALA A 142 -63.06 7.08 0.77
C ALA A 142 -64.12 7.26 -0.34
N PRO A 143 -64.78 8.43 -0.40
CA PRO A 143 -65.85 8.66 -1.36
C PRO A 143 -65.31 8.60 -2.81
N GLY A 144 -66.05 7.93 -3.68
CA GLY A 144 -65.71 7.65 -5.07
C GLY A 144 -64.83 6.41 -5.29
N LEU A 145 -64.45 5.67 -4.24
CA LEU A 145 -63.56 4.50 -4.38
C LEU A 145 -64.28 3.28 -4.94
N THR A 146 -65.55 3.07 -4.61
CA THR A 146 -66.30 1.89 -5.06
C THR A 146 -66.67 1.99 -6.54
N THR A 147 -67.00 3.19 -7.01
CA THR A 147 -67.29 3.50 -8.43
C THR A 147 -66.03 3.52 -9.29
N ALA A 148 -64.92 4.04 -8.77
CA ALA A 148 -63.68 4.15 -9.54
C ALA A 148 -62.73 2.94 -9.41
N HIS A 149 -63.03 2.01 -8.49
CA HIS A 149 -62.24 0.84 -8.04
C HIS A 149 -60.85 1.13 -7.45
N TRP A 150 -60.25 2.27 -7.79
CA TRP A 150 -58.99 2.74 -7.23
C TRP A 150 -58.92 4.26 -7.24
N LEU A 151 -58.21 4.83 -6.26
CA LEU A 151 -57.96 6.26 -6.16
C LEU A 151 -56.48 6.49 -5.84
N GLU A 152 -55.88 7.56 -6.38
CA GLU A 152 -54.46 7.84 -6.21
C GLU A 152 -54.14 9.29 -5.82
N GLY A 153 -53.31 9.44 -4.79
CA GLY A 153 -52.80 10.73 -4.34
C GLY A 153 -51.78 10.58 -3.21
N TYR A 154 -50.93 11.58 -2.99
CA TYR A 154 -49.91 11.60 -1.92
C TYR A 154 -49.01 10.36 -1.86
N ARG A 155 -48.67 9.81 -3.04
CA ARG A 155 -47.91 8.55 -3.20
C ARG A 155 -48.58 7.36 -2.51
N VAL A 156 -49.90 7.35 -2.50
CA VAL A 156 -50.75 6.30 -1.96
C VAL A 156 -51.77 5.93 -3.03
N LEU A 157 -51.92 4.63 -3.21
CA LEU A 157 -52.89 4.01 -4.09
C LEU A 157 -53.89 3.27 -3.21
N LEU A 158 -55.11 3.78 -3.16
CA LEU A 158 -56.25 3.11 -2.53
C LEU A 158 -56.85 2.16 -3.55
N LEU A 159 -57.09 0.93 -3.13
CA LEU A 159 -57.73 -0.11 -3.93
C LEU A 159 -58.97 -0.61 -3.19
N TRP A 160 -60.08 -0.72 -3.90
CA TRP A 160 -61.27 -1.36 -3.37
C TRP A 160 -61.08 -2.88 -3.29
N GLY A 161 -61.19 -3.45 -2.09
CA GLY A 161 -61.00 -4.88 -1.83
C GLY A 161 -62.29 -5.67 -1.61
N GLY A 162 -63.45 -5.05 -1.81
CA GLY A 162 -64.76 -5.68 -1.62
C GLY A 162 -65.19 -5.86 -0.16
N SER A 163 -66.34 -6.50 0.02
CA SER A 163 -66.85 -6.87 1.35
C SER A 163 -66.14 -8.11 1.90
N LEU A 164 -65.81 -8.09 3.19
CA LEU A 164 -65.24 -9.24 3.92
C LEU A 164 -66.28 -10.33 4.25
N GLN A 165 -67.54 -10.14 3.85
CA GLN A 165 -68.60 -11.12 4.00
C GLN A 165 -68.73 -12.07 2.80
N ALA A 166 -68.08 -11.75 1.68
CA ALA A 166 -67.98 -12.59 0.49
C ALA A 166 -66.60 -13.28 0.42
N GLU A 167 -66.50 -14.34 -0.39
CA GLU A 167 -65.21 -14.98 -0.63
C GLU A 167 -64.26 -14.04 -1.40
N PRO A 168 -62.94 -14.06 -1.09
CA PRO A 168 -62.00 -13.15 -1.72
C PRO A 168 -61.81 -13.46 -3.21
N ASP A 169 -61.90 -12.44 -4.06
CA ASP A 169 -61.66 -12.57 -5.50
C ASP A 169 -60.20 -12.97 -5.77
N THR A 170 -60.02 -14.24 -6.10
CA THR A 170 -58.70 -14.81 -6.38
C THR A 170 -58.02 -14.15 -7.59
N ALA A 171 -58.79 -13.70 -8.58
CA ALA A 171 -58.26 -13.05 -9.77
C ALA A 171 -57.70 -11.66 -9.43
N GLN A 172 -58.43 -10.89 -8.61
CA GLN A 172 -57.98 -9.60 -8.10
C GLN A 172 -56.71 -9.74 -7.25
N LEU A 173 -56.68 -10.69 -6.30
CA LEU A 173 -55.50 -10.93 -5.44
C LEU A 173 -54.27 -11.40 -6.22
N MET A 174 -54.45 -12.23 -7.26
CA MET A 174 -53.36 -12.59 -8.16
C MET A 174 -52.87 -11.40 -8.97
N ALA A 175 -53.76 -10.52 -9.43
CA ALA A 175 -53.39 -9.28 -10.12
C ALA A 175 -52.58 -8.35 -9.19
N LEU A 176 -52.96 -8.21 -7.92
CA LEU A 176 -52.19 -7.45 -6.92
C LEU A 176 -50.80 -8.04 -6.67
N ARG A 177 -50.68 -9.37 -6.64
CA ARG A 177 -49.40 -10.04 -6.50
C ARG A 177 -48.49 -9.86 -7.72
N ARG A 178 -49.08 -9.76 -8.92
CA ARG A 178 -48.37 -9.40 -10.16
C ARG A 178 -47.93 -7.95 -10.16
N LEU A 179 -48.76 -7.05 -9.64
CA LEU A 179 -48.49 -5.62 -9.49
C LEU A 179 -47.26 -5.37 -8.60
N ARG A 180 -47.18 -6.04 -7.44
CA ARG A 180 -46.02 -5.93 -6.53
C ARG A 180 -45.68 -7.25 -5.83
N ARG A 181 -44.58 -7.85 -6.26
CA ARG A 181 -44.19 -9.21 -5.89
C ARG A 181 -43.75 -9.42 -4.44
N TYR A 182 -42.99 -8.47 -3.89
CA TYR A 182 -42.34 -8.68 -2.59
C TYR A 182 -43.17 -8.19 -1.40
N ARG A 183 -44.01 -7.17 -1.61
CA ARG A 183 -44.87 -6.51 -0.64
C ARG A 183 -46.16 -6.08 -1.37
N PRO A 184 -47.12 -7.00 -1.61
CA PRO A 184 -48.29 -6.68 -2.42
C PRO A 184 -49.11 -5.54 -1.82
N LEU A 185 -49.20 -5.46 -0.49
CA LEU A 185 -49.96 -4.44 0.23
C LEU A 185 -49.12 -3.83 1.37
N ASN A 186 -49.27 -2.52 1.58
CA ASN A 186 -48.72 -1.79 2.72
C ASN A 186 -49.64 -1.79 3.94
N GLY A 187 -50.94 -1.98 3.75
CA GLY A 187 -51.94 -2.08 4.80
C GLY A 187 -53.31 -2.40 4.24
N ILE A 188 -54.18 -2.94 5.11
CA ILE A 188 -55.60 -3.14 4.85
C ILE A 188 -56.37 -2.23 5.80
N VAL A 189 -57.31 -1.44 5.29
CA VAL A 189 -58.19 -0.59 6.08
C VAL A 189 -59.57 -1.20 6.04
N TRP A 190 -60.07 -1.61 7.18
CA TRP A 190 -61.37 -2.24 7.30
C TRP A 190 -62.39 -1.23 7.85
N ALA A 191 -63.29 -0.80 6.96
CA ALA A 191 -64.40 0.09 7.26
C ALA A 191 -65.57 -0.70 7.87
N LEU A 192 -66.07 -0.25 9.02
CA LEU A 192 -67.19 -0.90 9.71
C LEU A 192 -68.00 0.10 10.56
N THR A 193 -69.23 -0.27 10.94
CA THR A 193 -70.08 0.50 11.88
C THR A 193 -70.02 -0.04 13.30
N GLU A 194 -70.54 0.73 14.25
CA GLU A 194 -70.66 0.30 15.65
C GLU A 194 -71.49 -1.00 15.78
N ASP A 195 -72.64 -1.06 15.10
CA ASP A 195 -73.52 -2.23 15.11
C ASP A 195 -72.85 -3.49 14.53
N GLN A 196 -72.05 -3.32 13.47
CA GLN A 196 -71.27 -4.42 12.89
C GLN A 196 -70.18 -4.90 13.84
N SER A 197 -69.55 -4.00 14.60
CA SER A 197 -68.56 -4.36 15.60
C SER A 197 -69.15 -5.12 16.80
N ALA A 198 -70.44 -4.92 17.09
CA ALA A 198 -71.16 -5.60 18.17
C ALA A 198 -71.56 -7.04 17.84
N GLN A 199 -71.47 -7.46 16.58
CA GLN A 199 -71.85 -8.81 16.14
C GLN A 199 -70.62 -9.74 16.04
N PRO A 200 -70.38 -10.64 17.02
CA PRO A 200 -69.17 -11.47 17.05
C PRO A 200 -69.08 -12.44 15.87
N ALA A 201 -70.20 -13.01 15.42
CA ALA A 201 -70.23 -13.92 14.27
C ALA A 201 -69.85 -13.22 12.95
N TRP A 202 -70.23 -11.95 12.80
CA TRP A 202 -69.90 -11.13 11.63
C TRP A 202 -68.40 -10.82 11.58
N MET A 203 -67.81 -10.51 12.74
CA MET A 203 -66.39 -10.25 12.93
C MET A 203 -65.54 -11.50 12.67
N ASP A 204 -65.91 -12.67 13.21
CA ASP A 204 -65.17 -13.93 12.99
C ASP A 204 -65.14 -14.31 11.51
N LYS A 205 -66.28 -14.20 10.81
CA LYS A 205 -66.33 -14.49 9.36
C LYS A 205 -65.39 -13.61 8.56
N ALA A 206 -65.32 -12.31 8.88
CA ALA A 206 -64.41 -11.37 8.23
C ALA A 206 -62.93 -11.69 8.53
N LEU A 207 -62.59 -12.10 9.75
CA LEU A 207 -61.22 -12.52 10.11
C LEU A 207 -60.79 -13.79 9.35
N ARG A 208 -61.69 -14.77 9.18
CA ARG A 208 -61.43 -15.95 8.35
C ARG A 208 -61.17 -15.57 6.90
N MET A 209 -61.90 -14.59 6.36
CA MET A 209 -61.66 -14.10 5.00
C MET A 209 -60.31 -13.39 4.88
N LEU A 210 -59.93 -12.55 5.85
CA LEU A 210 -58.60 -11.93 5.90
C LEU A 210 -57.47 -12.98 5.99
N GLN A 211 -57.67 -14.05 6.76
CA GLN A 211 -56.75 -15.19 6.80
C GLN A 211 -56.64 -15.88 5.43
N LYS A 212 -57.76 -16.15 4.74
CA LYS A 212 -57.76 -16.70 3.37
C LYS A 212 -56.99 -15.78 2.41
N GLN A 213 -57.25 -14.46 2.47
CA GLN A 213 -56.54 -13.45 1.66
C GLN A 213 -55.03 -13.46 1.94
N ALA A 214 -54.61 -13.46 3.20
CA ALA A 214 -53.19 -13.48 3.59
C ALA A 214 -52.47 -14.74 3.09
N ARG A 215 -53.12 -15.91 3.15
CA ARG A 215 -52.59 -17.18 2.62
C ARG A 215 -52.43 -17.15 1.09
N GLN A 216 -53.42 -16.63 0.37
CA GLN A 216 -53.36 -16.52 -1.09
C GLN A 216 -52.30 -15.51 -1.56
N LEU A 217 -52.18 -14.37 -0.88
CA LEU A 217 -51.14 -13.37 -1.13
C LEU A 217 -49.74 -13.81 -0.68
N ARG A 218 -49.65 -14.82 0.20
CA ARG A 218 -48.44 -15.21 0.97
C ARG A 218 -47.82 -14.03 1.73
N TRP A 219 -48.67 -13.11 2.15
CA TRP A 219 -48.29 -11.85 2.79
C TRP A 219 -49.36 -11.45 3.80
N GLN A 220 -48.96 -11.25 5.04
CA GLN A 220 -49.76 -10.68 6.11
C GLN A 220 -49.59 -9.17 6.06
N ALA A 221 -50.60 -8.46 5.56
CA ALA A 221 -50.62 -7.01 5.61
C ALA A 221 -51.06 -6.51 7.00
N PRO A 222 -50.56 -5.37 7.47
CA PRO A 222 -51.07 -4.74 8.68
C PRO A 222 -52.52 -4.26 8.49
N VAL A 223 -53.41 -4.60 9.41
CA VAL A 223 -54.85 -4.28 9.36
C VAL A 223 -55.16 -3.11 10.30
N TYR A 224 -55.82 -2.09 9.78
CA TYR A 224 -56.35 -0.94 10.51
C TYR A 224 -57.87 -1.02 10.52
N LEU A 225 -58.46 -1.11 11.71
CA LEU A 225 -59.90 -1.00 11.87
C LEU A 225 -60.31 0.47 11.81
N TRP A 226 -61.40 0.75 11.12
CA TRP A 226 -61.96 2.08 11.01
C TRP A 226 -63.46 2.04 11.28
N GLN A 227 -63.86 2.52 12.46
CA GLN A 227 -65.26 2.67 12.84
C GLN A 227 -65.82 3.98 12.28
N VAL A 228 -66.82 3.86 11.41
CA VAL A 228 -67.61 5.00 10.91
C VAL A 228 -68.70 5.31 11.93
N CYS A 229 -68.55 6.43 12.61
CA CYS A 229 -69.50 6.92 13.59
C CYS A 229 -70.61 7.73 12.91
N HIS A 230 -71.80 7.74 13.51
CA HIS A 230 -72.95 8.49 13.01
C HIS A 230 -73.16 9.76 13.82
N SER A 231 -73.66 10.81 13.17
CA SER A 231 -74.12 12.04 13.83
C SER A 231 -75.52 12.38 13.36
N VAL A 232 -76.37 12.86 14.27
CA VAL A 232 -77.76 13.19 13.98
C VAL A 232 -77.88 14.49 13.20
N TRP A 233 -76.89 15.38 13.31
CA TRP A 233 -76.80 16.64 12.58
C TRP A 233 -75.48 16.76 11.81
N SER A 234 -75.48 17.56 10.74
CA SER A 234 -74.30 17.75 9.89
C SER A 234 -73.19 18.51 10.62
N GLN A 235 -71.96 18.03 10.44
CA GLN A 235 -70.72 18.62 10.99
C GLN A 235 -69.66 18.75 9.90
N GLU A 236 -70.08 19.09 8.68
CA GLU A 236 -69.21 19.15 7.50
C GLU A 236 -68.11 20.22 7.58
N GLU A 237 -68.33 21.32 8.32
CA GLU A 237 -67.36 22.40 8.48
C GLU A 237 -66.37 22.18 9.64
N ARG A 238 -66.46 21.04 10.31
CA ARG A 238 -65.62 20.72 11.46
C ARG A 238 -64.18 20.47 11.03
N ILE A 239 -63.22 20.98 11.79
CA ILE A 239 -61.80 20.63 11.63
C ILE A 239 -61.65 19.12 11.87
N THR A 240 -61.45 18.40 10.77
CA THR A 240 -61.17 16.96 10.75
C THR A 240 -59.73 16.70 11.23
N GLN A 241 -59.51 15.55 11.85
CA GLN A 241 -58.21 15.14 12.38
C GLN A 241 -58.18 13.62 12.55
N ALA A 242 -56.99 13.03 12.58
CA ALA A 242 -56.84 11.61 12.88
C ALA A 242 -57.24 11.33 14.34
N VAL A 243 -58.21 10.43 14.51
CA VAL A 243 -58.71 9.99 15.82
C VAL A 243 -58.62 8.48 15.89
N GLY A 244 -57.79 7.96 16.78
CA GLY A 244 -57.55 6.53 16.91
C GLY A 244 -56.26 6.21 17.65
N CYS A 245 -56.03 4.92 17.90
CA CYS A 245 -54.82 4.40 18.55
C CYS A 245 -54.12 3.36 17.67
N PHE A 246 -52.84 3.12 17.95
CA PHE A 246 -52.04 2.09 17.30
C PHE A 246 -51.65 1.00 18.30
N PHE A 247 -51.55 -0.23 17.81
CA PHE A 247 -51.24 -1.39 18.62
C PHE A 247 -49.85 -1.96 18.29
N PRO A 248 -49.08 -2.43 19.30
CA PRO A 248 -47.79 -3.09 19.10
C PRO A 248 -47.95 -4.47 18.43
N GLU A 249 -46.86 -5.08 17.96
CA GLU A 249 -46.94 -6.39 17.25
C GLU A 249 -47.48 -7.52 18.14
N ARG A 250 -47.22 -7.45 19.45
CA ARG A 250 -47.75 -8.36 20.47
C ARG A 250 -48.74 -7.60 21.34
N CYS A 251 -49.95 -7.43 20.85
CA CYS A 251 -51.00 -6.71 21.54
C CYS A 251 -51.75 -7.66 22.49
N THR A 252 -52.01 -7.22 23.72
CA THR A 252 -52.88 -7.90 24.68
C THR A 252 -54.16 -7.09 24.87
N PRO A 253 -55.29 -7.70 25.28
CA PRO A 253 -56.54 -6.98 25.48
C PRO A 253 -56.42 -5.85 26.51
N ASP A 254 -55.51 -5.96 27.48
CA ASP A 254 -55.24 -4.88 28.45
C ASP A 254 -54.50 -3.71 27.79
N ILE A 255 -53.55 -3.97 26.88
CA ILE A 255 -52.90 -2.90 26.11
C ILE A 255 -53.92 -2.15 25.26
N VAL A 256 -54.90 -2.86 24.67
CA VAL A 256 -56.00 -2.22 23.92
C VAL A 256 -56.77 -1.25 24.82
N ALA A 257 -57.17 -1.69 26.01
CA ALA A 257 -57.92 -0.87 26.95
C ALA A 257 -57.12 0.37 27.38
N THR A 258 -55.83 0.21 27.69
CA THR A 258 -54.94 1.30 28.07
C THR A 258 -54.77 2.32 26.94
N GLN A 259 -54.52 1.84 25.71
CA GLN A 259 -54.37 2.73 24.55
C GLN A 259 -55.63 3.50 24.21
N LEU A 260 -56.82 2.90 24.40
CA LEU A 260 -58.09 3.62 24.23
C LEU A 260 -58.34 4.60 25.38
N GLN A 261 -57.97 4.25 26.62
CA GLN A 261 -58.08 5.14 27.77
C GLN A 261 -57.22 6.40 27.61
N GLU A 262 -56.00 6.25 27.09
CA GLU A 262 -55.08 7.37 26.79
C GLU A 262 -55.64 8.35 25.76
N LEU A 263 -56.54 7.91 24.87
CA LEU A 263 -57.19 8.79 23.89
C LEU A 263 -58.31 9.65 24.49
N VAL A 264 -58.92 9.23 25.60
CA VAL A 264 -60.14 9.89 26.13
C VAL A 264 -59.87 11.35 26.49
N ASP A 265 -58.80 11.64 27.23
CA ASP A 265 -58.52 13.01 27.68
C ASP A 265 -58.09 13.97 26.55
N PRO A 266 -57.21 13.58 25.61
CA PRO A 266 -56.93 14.37 24.41
C PRO A 266 -58.18 14.65 23.58
N LEU A 267 -59.05 13.65 23.39
CA LEU A 267 -60.30 13.82 22.63
C LEU A 267 -61.25 14.77 23.35
N ARG A 268 -61.37 14.67 24.67
CA ARG A 268 -62.21 15.59 25.46
C ARG A 268 -61.72 17.04 25.35
N ARG A 269 -60.41 17.27 25.47
CA ARG A 269 -59.81 18.61 25.36
C ARG A 269 -60.03 19.22 23.97
N ARG A 270 -59.71 18.47 22.90
CA ARG A 270 -59.89 18.94 21.52
C ARG A 270 -61.35 19.09 21.14
N GLY A 271 -62.20 18.18 21.61
CA GLY A 271 -63.65 18.27 21.42
C GLY A 271 -64.23 19.51 22.07
N MET A 272 -63.80 19.84 23.30
CA MET A 272 -64.25 21.06 23.97
C MET A 272 -63.84 22.31 23.19
N GLN A 273 -62.63 22.33 22.61
CA GLN A 273 -62.20 23.43 21.74
C GLN A 273 -63.07 23.57 20.49
N GLN A 274 -63.42 22.45 19.83
CA GLN A 274 -64.30 22.48 18.64
C GLN A 274 -65.72 22.90 18.99
N LEU A 275 -66.23 22.48 20.15
CA LEU A 275 -67.57 22.84 20.65
C LEU A 275 -67.65 24.33 21.02
N LEU A 276 -66.58 24.90 21.59
CA LEU A 276 -66.47 26.33 21.90
C LEU A 276 -66.48 27.19 20.62
N GLU A 277 -65.94 26.69 19.51
CA GLU A 277 -65.96 27.38 18.21
C GLU A 277 -67.34 27.31 17.54
N LYS A 278 -67.93 26.11 17.49
CA LYS A 278 -69.34 25.89 17.06
C LYS A 278 -69.95 24.77 17.88
N THR A 279 -71.08 25.05 18.53
CA THR A 279 -71.79 24.09 19.40
C THR A 279 -72.22 22.81 18.67
N ALA A 280 -72.39 22.88 17.34
CA ALA A 280 -72.68 21.73 16.50
C ALA A 280 -71.51 20.71 16.39
N HIS A 281 -70.26 21.09 16.68
CA HIS A 281 -69.08 20.23 16.53
C HIS A 281 -68.82 19.35 17.76
N ASP A 282 -69.81 18.55 18.18
CA ASP A 282 -69.77 17.74 19.41
C ASP A 282 -69.01 16.39 19.27
N PHE A 283 -68.69 15.96 18.04
CA PHE A 283 -68.29 14.58 17.75
C PHE A 283 -67.20 14.03 18.66
N LEU A 284 -66.11 14.79 18.87
CA LEU A 284 -64.99 14.33 19.69
C LEU A 284 -65.35 14.23 21.18
N CYS A 285 -66.19 15.14 21.67
CA CYS A 285 -66.70 15.09 23.05
C CYS A 285 -67.60 13.86 23.23
N ARG A 286 -68.55 13.65 22.32
CA ARG A 286 -69.45 12.49 22.31
C ARG A 286 -68.68 11.18 22.21
N LEU A 287 -67.70 11.10 21.30
CA LEU A 287 -66.82 9.94 21.19
C LEU A 287 -66.03 9.69 22.48
N SER A 288 -65.47 10.74 23.10
CA SER A 288 -64.73 10.58 24.36
C SER A 288 -65.62 10.09 25.52
N ALA A 289 -66.88 10.53 25.56
CA ALA A 289 -67.86 10.08 26.54
C ALA A 289 -68.27 8.63 26.29
N ASN A 290 -68.58 8.28 25.03
CA ASN A 290 -68.97 6.93 24.63
C ASN A 290 -67.84 5.92 24.86
N LEU A 291 -66.59 6.28 24.54
CA LEU A 291 -65.42 5.44 24.81
C LEU A 291 -65.27 5.16 26.32
N LYS A 292 -65.42 6.19 27.16
CA LYS A 292 -65.30 6.03 28.62
C LYS A 292 -66.44 5.22 29.24
N GLN A 293 -67.67 5.37 28.73
CA GLN A 293 -68.85 4.70 29.30
C GLN A 293 -68.91 3.23 28.90
N GLN A 294 -68.78 2.91 27.61
CA GLN A 294 -69.02 1.55 27.09
C GLN A 294 -68.00 1.13 26.02
N GLY A 295 -67.43 2.06 25.25
CA GLY A 295 -66.59 1.74 24.10
C GLY A 295 -65.27 1.03 24.41
N ILE A 296 -64.60 1.35 25.53
CA ILE A 296 -63.36 0.65 25.94
C ILE A 296 -63.65 -0.81 26.29
N VAL A 297 -64.73 -1.07 27.03
CA VAL A 297 -65.14 -2.42 27.42
C VAL A 297 -65.55 -3.23 26.19
N HIS A 298 -66.33 -2.61 25.30
CA HIS A 298 -66.74 -3.19 24.02
C HIS A 298 -65.56 -3.60 23.15
N TRP A 299 -64.64 -2.67 22.85
CA TRP A 299 -63.48 -2.97 22.01
C TRP A 299 -62.49 -3.95 22.66
N LYS A 300 -62.37 -3.95 23.99
CA LYS A 300 -61.62 -4.97 24.72
C LYS A 300 -62.22 -6.36 24.45
N GLN A 301 -63.54 -6.51 24.56
CA GLN A 301 -64.22 -7.79 24.33
C GLN A 301 -64.10 -8.25 22.87
N VAL A 302 -64.39 -7.38 21.90
CA VAL A 302 -64.32 -7.71 20.47
C VAL A 302 -62.90 -8.14 20.05
N LEU A 303 -61.88 -7.40 20.50
CA LEU A 303 -60.49 -7.69 20.11
C LEU A 303 -59.86 -8.83 20.90
N THR A 304 -60.44 -9.26 22.04
CA THR A 304 -59.92 -10.41 22.79
C THR A 304 -59.97 -11.68 21.94
N LEU A 305 -61.09 -11.94 21.25
CA LEU A 305 -61.26 -13.10 20.37
C LEU A 305 -60.30 -13.04 19.17
N TRP A 306 -60.13 -11.85 18.58
CA TRP A 306 -59.18 -11.64 17.49
C TRP A 306 -57.75 -11.95 17.93
N LEU A 307 -57.29 -11.33 19.03
CA LEU A 307 -55.91 -11.45 19.48
C LEU A 307 -55.59 -12.89 19.93
N ALA A 308 -56.55 -13.60 20.52
CA ALA A 308 -56.38 -14.98 20.97
C ALA A 308 -56.27 -15.99 19.81
N GLU A 309 -57.19 -15.93 18.83
CA GLU A 309 -57.28 -16.97 17.78
C GLU A 309 -56.56 -16.59 16.48
N TYR A 310 -56.49 -15.29 16.17
CA TYR A 310 -56.00 -14.78 14.89
C TYR A 310 -54.76 -13.89 15.00
N GLY A 311 -54.19 -13.70 16.19
CA GLY A 311 -53.03 -12.82 16.44
C GLY A 311 -51.80 -13.13 15.57
N ASP A 312 -51.55 -14.42 15.30
CA ASP A 312 -50.42 -14.86 14.46
C ASP A 312 -50.68 -14.72 12.95
N VAL A 313 -51.94 -14.51 12.57
CA VAL A 313 -52.39 -14.57 11.17
C VAL A 313 -52.84 -13.21 10.64
N VAL A 314 -53.46 -12.38 11.47
CA VAL A 314 -53.98 -11.07 11.10
C VAL A 314 -53.34 -10.00 12.00
N LEU A 315 -52.45 -9.21 11.41
CA LEU A 315 -51.65 -8.20 12.12
C LEU A 315 -52.48 -6.93 12.39
N LEU A 316 -53.27 -6.92 13.47
CA LEU A 316 -53.99 -5.73 13.93
C LEU A 316 -53.02 -4.62 14.36
N ARG A 317 -53.11 -3.42 13.76
CA ARG A 317 -52.18 -2.30 14.02
C ARG A 317 -52.81 -1.02 14.49
N GLY A 318 -54.11 -0.83 14.33
CA GLY A 318 -54.76 0.35 14.87
C GLY A 318 -56.26 0.33 14.73
N LEU A 319 -56.90 1.18 15.51
CA LEU A 319 -58.33 1.42 15.51
C LEU A 319 -58.57 2.92 15.37
N MET A 320 -59.27 3.31 14.31
CA MET A 320 -59.56 4.69 13.93
C MET A 320 -61.07 4.96 14.01
N PHE A 321 -61.44 6.20 14.29
CA PHE A 321 -62.82 6.65 14.37
C PHE A 321 -63.01 7.91 13.53
N SER A 322 -64.08 7.97 12.74
CA SER A 322 -64.44 9.22 12.05
C SER A 322 -65.94 9.29 11.78
N LEU A 323 -66.43 10.51 11.54
CA LEU A 323 -67.69 10.72 10.83
C LEU A 323 -67.50 10.43 9.32
N PRO A 324 -68.60 10.25 8.55
CA PRO A 324 -68.52 10.17 7.10
C PRO A 324 -67.81 11.41 6.53
N LEU A 325 -66.86 11.16 5.63
CA LEU A 325 -66.00 12.16 5.01
C LEU A 325 -66.60 12.64 3.69
N LYS A 326 -66.42 13.93 3.40
CA LYS A 326 -66.89 14.52 2.15
C LYS A 326 -65.91 14.27 1.01
N ALA A 327 -66.45 14.03 -0.18
CA ALA A 327 -65.64 14.00 -1.40
C ALA A 327 -65.02 15.38 -1.65
N GLN A 328 -63.69 15.46 -1.55
CA GLN A 328 -62.96 16.66 -1.93
C GLN A 328 -62.85 16.69 -3.46
N ALA A 329 -63.34 17.77 -4.08
CA ALA A 329 -63.34 17.88 -5.54
C ALA A 329 -61.90 17.91 -6.09
N THR A 330 -61.49 16.84 -6.77
CA THR A 330 -60.20 16.77 -7.47
C THR A 330 -60.41 17.05 -8.95
N ARG A 331 -59.52 17.86 -9.55
CA ARG A 331 -59.57 18.19 -11.00
C ARG A 331 -59.16 17.03 -11.91
N VAL A 332 -58.76 15.88 -11.34
CA VAL A 332 -58.19 14.73 -12.06
C VAL A 332 -59.08 13.50 -11.84
N PRO A 333 -59.49 12.78 -12.91
CA PRO A 333 -60.20 11.51 -12.78
C PRO A 333 -59.37 10.52 -11.95
N GLN A 334 -59.97 9.92 -10.92
CA GLN A 334 -59.32 9.02 -9.94
C GLN A 334 -58.24 9.70 -9.06
N GLY A 335 -58.24 11.03 -8.96
CA GLY A 335 -57.39 11.77 -8.05
C GLY A 335 -57.92 11.73 -6.61
N TRP A 336 -57.04 11.43 -5.65
CA TRP A 336 -57.38 11.38 -4.22
C TRP A 336 -56.71 12.53 -3.45
N LEU A 337 -57.49 13.33 -2.74
CA LEU A 337 -56.99 14.24 -1.72
C LEU A 337 -57.40 13.65 -0.35
N PRO A 338 -56.45 13.14 0.46
CA PRO A 338 -56.76 12.54 1.74
C PRO A 338 -57.22 13.61 2.73
N ASP A 339 -58.38 13.37 3.33
CA ASP A 339 -58.79 14.11 4.51
C ASP A 339 -57.76 13.94 5.64
N SER A 340 -57.58 14.95 6.47
CA SER A 340 -56.82 14.88 7.72
C SER A 340 -57.14 13.68 8.63
N ALA A 341 -58.35 13.12 8.58
CA ALA A 341 -58.71 11.89 9.28
C ALA A 341 -57.85 10.68 8.86
N TRP A 342 -57.38 10.65 7.60
CA TRP A 342 -56.52 9.59 7.07
C TRP A 342 -55.06 9.69 7.54
N GLN A 343 -54.63 10.81 8.13
CA GLN A 343 -53.23 11.00 8.53
C GLN A 343 -52.73 9.88 9.45
N GLY A 344 -53.57 9.38 10.37
CA GLY A 344 -53.21 8.28 11.27
C GLY A 344 -52.85 7.01 10.49
N VAL A 345 -53.71 6.53 9.59
CA VAL A 345 -53.43 5.33 8.77
C VAL A 345 -52.27 5.57 7.80
N LEU A 346 -52.16 6.78 7.25
CA LEU A 346 -51.07 7.14 6.34
C LEU A 346 -49.70 7.17 7.04
N GLU A 347 -49.62 7.56 8.30
CA GLU A 347 -48.41 7.48 9.13
C GLU A 347 -48.15 6.04 9.60
N GLY A 348 -49.19 5.35 10.08
CA GLY A 348 -49.12 3.94 10.47
C GLY A 348 -48.58 3.06 9.35
N SER A 349 -49.06 3.23 8.12
CA SER A 349 -48.59 2.47 6.94
C SER A 349 -47.14 2.74 6.53
N ARG A 350 -46.50 3.80 7.06
CA ARG A 350 -45.05 4.03 6.92
C ARG A 350 -44.27 3.31 8.01
N ARG A 351 -44.82 3.28 9.22
CA ARG A 351 -44.17 2.74 10.42
C ARG A 351 -44.24 1.21 10.46
N PHE A 352 -45.41 0.65 10.18
CA PHE A 352 -45.69 -0.78 10.31
C PHE A 352 -45.63 -1.49 8.96
N HIS A 353 -44.98 -2.65 8.95
CA HIS A 353 -44.74 -3.45 7.75
C HIS A 353 -45.38 -4.82 7.87
N GLY A 354 -45.85 -5.35 6.75
CA GLY A 354 -46.37 -6.72 6.69
C GLY A 354 -45.27 -7.79 6.78
N GLN A 355 -45.70 -9.02 7.03
CA GLN A 355 -44.83 -10.20 7.17
C GLN A 355 -45.11 -11.23 6.08
N ARG A 356 -44.11 -12.05 5.71
CA ARG A 356 -44.30 -13.12 4.73
C ARG A 356 -44.86 -14.36 5.39
N VAL A 357 -45.86 -14.96 4.75
CA VAL A 357 -46.42 -16.24 5.18
C VAL A 357 -45.69 -17.39 4.46
N GLY A 358 -44.85 -18.15 5.17
CA GLY A 358 -44.25 -19.39 4.66
C GLY A 358 -42.85 -19.77 5.19
N MET A 359 -42.58 -21.09 5.23
CA MET A 359 -41.47 -21.80 5.90
C MET A 359 -40.14 -21.87 5.10
N LEU A 360 -39.82 -20.86 4.28
CA LEU A 360 -38.74 -20.96 3.28
C LEU A 360 -37.35 -20.51 3.76
N ARG A 361 -37.24 -19.58 4.73
CA ARG A 361 -35.94 -18.99 5.10
C ARG A 361 -35.03 -19.97 5.85
N THR A 362 -35.61 -20.77 6.76
CA THR A 362 -34.85 -21.68 7.63
C THR A 362 -34.33 -22.89 6.85
N GLN A 363 -35.15 -23.48 5.97
CA GLN A 363 -34.76 -24.64 5.16
C GLN A 363 -33.67 -24.31 4.13
N THR A 364 -33.67 -23.11 3.54
CA THR A 364 -32.60 -22.70 2.62
C THR A 364 -31.26 -22.51 3.32
N ILE A 365 -31.27 -22.02 4.58
CA ILE A 365 -30.05 -21.87 5.39
C ILE A 365 -29.48 -23.25 5.76
N CYS A 366 -30.33 -24.17 6.24
CA CYS A 366 -29.89 -25.53 6.58
C CYS A 366 -29.28 -26.26 5.38
N ARG A 367 -29.89 -26.18 4.19
CA ARG A 367 -29.32 -26.78 2.97
C ARG A 367 -27.99 -26.12 2.56
N GLY A 368 -27.86 -24.81 2.70
CA GLY A 368 -26.60 -24.11 2.46
C GLY A 368 -25.48 -24.57 3.40
N LEU A 369 -25.80 -24.77 4.69
CA LEU A 369 -24.85 -25.31 5.67
C LEU A 369 -24.43 -26.75 5.36
N ILE A 370 -25.34 -27.60 4.90
CA ILE A 370 -25.02 -28.99 4.50
C ILE A 370 -24.06 -28.99 3.31
N VAL A 371 -24.31 -28.18 2.27
CA VAL A 371 -23.43 -28.08 1.10
C VAL A 371 -22.05 -27.54 1.48
N LEU A 372 -22.00 -26.52 2.36
CA LEU A 372 -20.73 -25.99 2.87
C LEU A 372 -19.95 -27.06 3.65
N GLY A 373 -20.63 -27.85 4.47
CA GLY A 373 -20.02 -28.96 5.21
C GLY A 373 -19.44 -30.03 4.27
N LEU A 374 -20.18 -30.41 3.22
CA LEU A 374 -19.69 -31.36 2.21
C LEU A 374 -18.47 -30.83 1.44
N LEU A 375 -18.47 -29.54 1.08
CA LEU A 375 -17.34 -28.91 0.40
C LEU A 375 -16.08 -28.84 1.29
N TRP A 376 -16.27 -28.57 2.58
CA TRP A 376 -15.18 -28.57 3.54
C TRP A 376 -14.62 -29.99 3.77
N GLY A 377 -15.50 -30.99 3.87
CA GLY A 377 -15.10 -32.41 3.96
C GLY A 377 -14.32 -32.89 2.74
N ALA A 378 -14.73 -32.49 1.53
CA ALA A 378 -13.97 -32.79 0.30
C ALA A 378 -12.58 -32.13 0.30
N GLY A 379 -12.49 -30.88 0.77
CA GLY A 379 -11.20 -30.17 0.95
C GLY A 379 -10.27 -30.88 1.94
N MET A 380 -10.82 -31.38 3.05
CA MET A 380 -10.06 -32.17 4.03
C MET A 380 -9.55 -33.49 3.46
N ALA A 381 -10.39 -34.21 2.69
CA ALA A 381 -9.97 -35.46 2.05
C ALA A 381 -8.83 -35.22 1.06
N LEU A 382 -8.93 -34.18 0.22
CA LEU A 382 -7.86 -33.80 -0.71
C LEU A 382 -6.56 -33.43 0.04
N SER A 383 -6.68 -32.67 1.12
CA SER A 383 -5.56 -32.31 1.99
C SER A 383 -4.92 -33.54 2.64
N PHE A 384 -5.71 -34.53 3.04
CA PHE A 384 -5.20 -35.78 3.61
C PHE A 384 -4.36 -36.58 2.61
N PHE A 385 -4.88 -36.80 1.39
CA PHE A 385 -4.17 -37.59 0.38
C PHE A 385 -2.88 -36.90 -0.08
N THR A 386 -2.93 -35.59 -0.30
CA THR A 386 -1.74 -34.81 -0.72
C THR A 386 -0.67 -34.76 0.36
N ASN A 387 -1.04 -34.52 1.63
CA ASN A 387 -0.08 -34.58 2.74
C ASN A 387 0.48 -36.00 2.95
N ARG A 388 -0.32 -37.06 2.73
CA ARG A 388 0.15 -38.45 2.84
C ARG A 388 1.17 -38.79 1.76
N ASP A 389 0.92 -38.37 0.53
CA ASP A 389 1.85 -38.54 -0.58
C ASP A 389 3.17 -37.79 -0.32
N GLN A 390 3.09 -36.54 0.14
CA GLN A 390 4.26 -35.77 0.53
C GLN A 390 5.09 -36.45 1.64
N ILE A 391 4.44 -37.03 2.65
CA ILE A 391 5.12 -37.82 3.69
C ILE A 391 5.84 -39.02 3.04
N ALA A 392 5.18 -39.74 2.13
CA ALA A 392 5.75 -40.91 1.48
C ALA A 392 6.98 -40.55 0.63
N VAL A 393 6.93 -39.47 -0.14
CA VAL A 393 8.07 -38.98 -0.96
C VAL A 393 9.26 -38.63 -0.07
N VAL A 394 9.04 -37.85 1.00
CA VAL A 394 10.10 -37.45 1.91
C VAL A 394 10.67 -38.65 2.68
N GLN A 395 9.82 -39.59 3.09
CA GLN A 395 10.26 -40.84 3.70
C GLN A 395 11.10 -41.67 2.74
N ALA A 396 10.69 -41.79 1.48
CA ALA A 396 11.43 -42.51 0.44
C ALA A 396 12.82 -41.90 0.23
N ALA A 397 12.93 -40.57 0.11
CA ALA A 397 14.21 -39.87 -0.03
C ALA A 397 15.12 -40.07 1.20
N VAL A 398 14.57 -40.06 2.42
CA VAL A 398 15.33 -40.35 3.64
C VAL A 398 15.77 -41.81 3.70
N THR A 399 14.93 -42.76 3.30
CA THR A 399 15.29 -44.18 3.28
C THR A 399 16.34 -44.49 2.23
N ASP A 400 16.24 -43.90 1.05
CA ASP A 400 17.23 -44.07 -0.02
C ASP A 400 18.60 -43.58 0.45
N LEU A 401 18.67 -42.37 1.03
CA LEU A 401 19.92 -41.85 1.59
C LEU A 401 20.53 -42.74 2.70
N LYS A 402 19.69 -43.46 3.46
CA LYS A 402 20.14 -44.41 4.49
C LYS A 402 20.67 -45.71 3.92
N THR A 403 20.14 -46.18 2.79
CA THR A 403 20.50 -47.48 2.21
C THR A 403 21.73 -47.42 1.31
N GLN A 404 22.06 -46.25 0.75
CA GLN A 404 23.21 -46.12 -0.14
C GLN A 404 24.56 -46.26 0.61
N PRO A 405 25.56 -46.92 0.00
CA PRO A 405 26.87 -47.10 0.60
C PRO A 405 27.61 -45.76 0.80
N GLU A 406 28.39 -45.67 1.87
CA GLU A 406 29.10 -44.44 2.23
C GLU A 406 30.14 -44.03 1.17
N ASN A 407 30.20 -42.73 0.87
CA ASN A 407 31.11 -42.11 -0.11
C ASN A 407 30.91 -42.59 -1.56
N SER A 408 29.67 -42.91 -1.94
CA SER A 408 29.30 -43.27 -3.31
C SER A 408 28.62 -42.11 -4.06
N ASP A 409 28.70 -42.14 -5.40
CA ASP A 409 27.91 -41.25 -6.27
C ASP A 409 26.40 -41.32 -5.96
N ALA A 410 25.89 -42.52 -5.66
CA ALA A 410 24.50 -42.75 -5.34
C ALA A 410 24.07 -42.06 -4.03
N GLN A 411 24.93 -42.08 -2.99
CA GLN A 411 24.66 -41.38 -1.74
C GLN A 411 24.58 -39.86 -1.94
N LEU A 412 25.42 -39.32 -2.82
CA LEU A 412 25.41 -37.90 -3.13
C LEU A 412 24.15 -37.48 -3.90
N LEU A 413 23.73 -38.28 -4.88
CA LEU A 413 22.50 -38.04 -5.63
C LEU A 413 21.27 -38.14 -4.72
N ALA A 414 21.23 -39.12 -3.82
CA ALA A 414 20.19 -39.23 -2.79
C ALA A 414 20.18 -38.01 -1.85
N LEU A 415 21.36 -37.46 -1.50
CA LEU A 415 21.46 -36.23 -0.71
C LEU A 415 20.95 -35.01 -1.49
N LYS A 416 21.24 -34.91 -2.79
CA LYS A 416 20.71 -33.87 -3.67
C LYS A 416 19.17 -33.94 -3.73
N GLU A 417 18.61 -35.13 -3.81
CA GLU A 417 17.15 -35.30 -3.86
C GLU A 417 16.50 -34.92 -2.52
N LEU A 418 17.07 -35.36 -1.41
CA LEU A 418 16.61 -34.94 -0.08
C LEU A 418 16.73 -33.42 0.11
N ARG A 419 17.81 -32.79 -0.38
CA ARG A 419 17.96 -31.33 -0.39
C ARG A 419 16.85 -30.64 -1.18
N ASN A 420 16.51 -31.14 -2.36
CA ASN A 420 15.43 -30.56 -3.18
C ASN A 420 14.10 -30.58 -2.42
N GLU A 421 13.81 -31.71 -1.75
CA GLU A 421 12.62 -31.87 -0.91
C GLU A 421 12.63 -30.92 0.29
N VAL A 422 13.73 -30.83 1.03
CA VAL A 422 13.87 -29.89 2.16
C VAL A 422 13.74 -28.45 1.69
N GLY A 423 14.37 -28.06 0.57
CA GLY A 423 14.24 -26.73 -0.01
C GLY A 423 12.80 -26.41 -0.41
N ARG A 424 12.06 -27.38 -0.96
CA ARG A 424 10.62 -27.25 -1.24
C ARG A 424 9.81 -27.03 0.03
N LEU A 425 10.11 -27.77 1.11
CA LEU A 425 9.46 -27.60 2.41
C LEU A 425 9.73 -26.22 3.03
N GLN A 426 10.98 -25.74 2.97
CA GLN A 426 11.40 -24.42 3.45
C GLN A 426 10.73 -23.30 2.64
N TYR A 427 10.75 -23.37 1.31
CA TYR A 427 10.09 -22.40 0.45
C TYR A 427 8.59 -22.27 0.79
N ARG A 428 7.90 -23.40 1.03
CA ARG A 428 6.50 -23.42 1.46
C ARG A 428 6.28 -22.89 2.88
N ALA A 429 7.27 -23.00 3.77
CA ALA A 429 7.19 -22.43 5.10
C ALA A 429 7.26 -20.89 5.05
N GLU A 430 8.09 -20.34 4.17
CA GLU A 430 8.25 -18.89 4.00
C GLU A 430 7.13 -18.24 3.17
N HIS A 431 6.78 -18.84 2.03
CA HIS A 431 5.82 -18.27 1.07
C HIS A 431 4.39 -18.80 1.25
N GLY A 432 4.21 -19.77 2.15
CA GLY A 432 2.94 -20.38 2.49
C GLY A 432 2.62 -21.65 1.69
N VAL A 433 2.05 -22.63 2.39
CA VAL A 433 1.66 -23.94 1.83
C VAL A 433 0.55 -23.78 0.77
N PRO A 434 0.47 -24.57 -0.31
CA PRO A 434 -0.66 -24.51 -1.24
C PRO A 434 -2.03 -24.75 -0.58
N TRP A 435 -3.10 -24.12 -1.06
CA TRP A 435 -4.43 -24.14 -0.41
C TRP A 435 -5.02 -25.55 -0.25
N TYR A 436 -4.73 -26.46 -1.18
CA TYR A 436 -5.24 -27.84 -1.14
C TYR A 436 -4.56 -28.68 -0.04
N GLU A 437 -3.38 -28.29 0.43
CA GLU A 437 -2.66 -28.92 1.55
C GLU A 437 -3.02 -28.28 2.93
N ARG A 438 -3.74 -27.14 2.93
CA ARG A 438 -3.95 -26.28 4.11
C ARG A 438 -5.13 -26.60 5.01
N PHE A 439 -6.07 -27.48 4.65
CA PHE A 439 -7.33 -27.71 5.39
C PHE A 439 -7.10 -28.33 6.79
N SER A 440 -6.42 -27.62 7.70
CA SER A 440 -5.95 -27.99 9.04
C SER A 440 -5.00 -29.19 9.14
N LEU A 441 -4.71 -29.88 8.04
CA LEU A 441 -3.93 -31.13 8.02
C LEU A 441 -2.49 -30.97 7.52
N SER A 442 -2.01 -29.74 7.30
CA SER A 442 -0.68 -29.48 6.73
C SER A 442 0.45 -30.10 7.56
N GLN A 443 1.26 -30.97 6.95
CA GLN A 443 2.40 -31.63 7.60
C GLN A 443 3.74 -30.96 7.31
N ASN A 444 3.77 -29.92 6.47
CA ASN A 444 4.98 -29.26 6.00
C ASN A 444 5.98 -28.90 7.11
N GLN A 445 5.52 -28.19 8.16
CA GLN A 445 6.39 -27.77 9.25
C GLN A 445 6.91 -28.95 10.07
N LYS A 446 6.07 -29.95 10.34
CA LYS A 446 6.45 -31.14 11.10
C LYS A 446 7.52 -31.93 10.34
N LEU A 447 7.30 -32.18 9.04
CA LEU A 447 8.27 -32.84 8.17
C LEU A 447 9.60 -32.09 8.13
N LEU A 448 9.57 -30.76 7.96
CA LEU A 448 10.78 -29.94 7.94
C LEU A 448 11.57 -30.09 9.27
N THR A 449 10.90 -29.93 10.41
CA THR A 449 11.56 -30.05 11.73
C THR A 449 12.11 -31.46 12.01
N THR A 450 11.51 -32.50 11.45
CA THR A 450 11.97 -33.89 11.64
C THR A 450 13.13 -34.25 10.70
N VAL A 451 13.10 -33.80 9.45
CA VAL A 451 14.05 -34.24 8.41
C VAL A 451 15.29 -33.37 8.36
N LEU A 452 15.17 -32.08 8.65
CA LEU A 452 16.27 -31.12 8.56
C LEU A 452 17.48 -31.48 9.44
N PRO A 453 17.33 -31.93 10.71
CA PRO A 453 18.48 -32.36 11.51
C PRO A 453 19.22 -33.57 10.91
N TYR A 454 18.48 -34.51 10.30
CA TYR A 454 19.07 -35.68 9.66
C TYR A 454 19.82 -35.30 8.38
N TYR A 455 19.21 -34.47 7.53
CA TYR A 455 19.89 -33.89 6.36
C TYR A 455 21.17 -33.16 6.79
N ALA A 456 21.10 -32.32 7.82
CA ALA A 456 22.23 -31.56 8.34
C ALA A 456 23.38 -32.48 8.79
N GLN A 457 23.09 -33.59 9.47
CA GLN A 457 24.12 -34.54 9.89
C GLN A 457 24.90 -35.12 8.70
N VAL A 458 24.18 -35.56 7.66
CA VAL A 458 24.78 -36.16 6.46
C VAL A 458 25.53 -35.10 5.64
N ASN A 459 24.91 -33.93 5.44
CA ASN A 459 25.53 -32.79 4.77
C ASN A 459 26.81 -32.33 5.47
N ASN A 460 26.78 -32.24 6.81
CA ASN A 460 27.95 -31.82 7.57
C ASN A 460 29.12 -32.79 7.36
N ARG A 461 28.87 -34.10 7.40
CA ARG A 461 29.89 -35.12 7.17
C ARG A 461 30.45 -35.11 5.74
N LEU A 462 29.57 -35.07 4.74
CA LEU A 462 29.96 -35.23 3.33
C LEU A 462 30.48 -33.95 2.68
N ILE A 463 30.02 -32.79 3.15
CA ILE A 463 30.21 -31.51 2.48
C ILE A 463 31.00 -30.57 3.39
N ARG A 464 30.41 -30.16 4.52
CA ARG A 464 30.99 -29.15 5.42
C ARG A 464 32.36 -29.56 5.96
N ASP A 465 32.47 -30.74 6.56
CA ASP A 465 33.66 -31.18 7.29
C ASP A 465 34.83 -31.43 6.34
N ARG A 466 34.54 -31.92 5.12
CA ARG A 466 35.54 -32.08 4.05
C ARG A 466 36.04 -30.75 3.52
N ALA A 467 35.15 -29.79 3.25
CA ALA A 467 35.57 -28.44 2.87
C ALA A 467 36.37 -27.75 3.98
N ALA A 468 35.93 -27.87 5.23
CA ALA A 468 36.64 -27.31 6.37
C ALA A 468 38.05 -27.90 6.51
N ALA A 469 38.21 -29.21 6.29
CA ALA A 469 39.51 -29.87 6.29
C ALA A 469 40.42 -29.38 5.14
N VAL A 470 39.88 -29.16 3.94
CA VAL A 470 40.67 -28.63 2.81
C VAL A 470 41.09 -27.19 3.06
N LEU A 471 40.18 -26.34 3.54
CA LEU A 471 40.51 -24.95 3.89
C LEU A 471 41.55 -24.92 5.02
N HIS A 472 41.43 -25.79 6.03
CA HIS A 472 42.43 -25.94 7.10
C HIS A 472 43.78 -26.40 6.54
N ALA A 473 43.81 -27.38 5.64
CA ALA A 473 45.04 -27.86 4.99
C ALA A 473 45.72 -26.78 4.14
N LYS A 474 44.95 -25.99 3.36
CA LYS A 474 45.50 -24.89 2.55
C LYS A 474 46.02 -23.74 3.42
N LEU A 475 45.30 -23.40 4.49
CA LEU A 475 45.73 -22.39 5.45
C LEU A 475 47.00 -22.82 6.21
N SER A 476 47.07 -24.08 6.63
CA SER A 476 48.27 -24.62 7.28
C SER A 476 49.46 -24.69 6.33
N ALA A 477 49.26 -25.04 5.06
CA ALA A 477 50.30 -24.97 4.03
C ALA A 477 50.80 -23.53 3.84
N LEU A 478 49.91 -22.53 3.86
CA LEU A 478 50.28 -21.12 3.78
C LEU A 478 51.12 -20.69 4.99
N VAL A 479 50.73 -21.12 6.20
CA VAL A 479 51.45 -20.81 7.44
C VAL A 479 52.84 -21.47 7.47
N ASN A 480 52.97 -22.68 6.94
CA ASN A 480 54.21 -23.46 6.95
C ASN A 480 55.21 -23.08 5.84
N LEU A 481 54.85 -22.21 4.89
CA LEU A 481 55.79 -21.73 3.86
C LEU A 481 57.03 -21.06 4.52
N PRO A 482 58.25 -21.17 3.96
CA PRO A 482 59.45 -20.54 4.55
C PRO A 482 59.40 -19.01 4.60
N PRO A 483 60.01 -18.36 5.63
CA PRO A 483 60.10 -16.91 5.74
C PRO A 483 60.88 -16.32 4.57
N GLY A 484 60.25 -15.41 3.81
CA GLY A 484 60.86 -14.71 2.66
C GLY A 484 60.53 -15.29 1.28
N SER A 485 59.78 -16.39 1.16
CA SER A 485 59.39 -16.94 -0.14
C SER A 485 58.45 -15.99 -0.91
N PRO A 486 58.69 -15.73 -2.22
CA PRO A 486 57.81 -14.90 -3.05
C PRO A 486 56.41 -15.53 -3.25
N LEU A 487 56.27 -16.84 -3.00
CA LEU A 487 54.99 -17.54 -3.04
C LEU A 487 54.03 -17.06 -1.95
N ARG A 488 54.54 -16.61 -0.79
CA ARG A 488 53.69 -16.05 0.27
C ARG A 488 52.96 -14.78 -0.18
N ALA A 489 53.61 -13.94 -0.99
CA ALA A 489 52.98 -12.74 -1.54
C ALA A 489 51.93 -13.10 -2.59
N LYS A 490 52.23 -14.05 -3.49
CA LYS A 490 51.29 -14.53 -4.51
C LYS A 490 50.04 -15.18 -3.92
N TRP A 491 50.20 -15.96 -2.83
CA TRP A 491 49.10 -16.70 -2.22
C TRP A 491 48.39 -15.94 -1.09
N ALA A 492 48.83 -14.72 -0.75
CA ALA A 492 48.23 -13.94 0.33
C ALA A 492 46.74 -13.64 0.06
N GLN A 493 46.37 -13.29 -1.17
CA GLN A 493 44.98 -12.99 -1.52
C GLN A 493 44.10 -14.24 -1.49
N ALA A 494 44.54 -15.34 -2.10
CA ALA A 494 43.83 -16.62 -2.03
C ALA A 494 43.71 -17.13 -0.58
N GLY A 495 44.76 -16.98 0.22
CA GLY A 495 44.78 -17.33 1.63
C GLY A 495 43.85 -16.47 2.48
N HIS A 496 43.70 -15.19 2.14
CA HIS A 496 42.72 -14.31 2.75
C HIS A 496 41.29 -14.78 2.46
N ASP A 497 40.98 -15.07 1.19
CA ASP A 497 39.65 -15.54 0.79
C ASP A 497 39.31 -16.91 1.42
N GLN A 498 40.29 -17.81 1.51
CA GLN A 498 40.16 -19.08 2.22
C GLN A 498 39.95 -18.90 3.72
N LEU A 499 40.67 -17.98 4.36
CA LEU A 499 40.47 -17.65 5.78
C LEU A 499 39.09 -17.03 6.01
N LYS A 500 38.64 -16.15 5.11
CA LYS A 500 37.31 -15.54 5.16
C LYS A 500 36.23 -16.60 5.07
N ALA A 501 36.30 -17.51 4.11
CA ALA A 501 35.35 -18.63 3.99
C ALA A 501 35.38 -19.54 5.23
N TYR A 502 36.57 -19.89 5.74
CA TYR A 502 36.71 -20.71 6.94
C TYR A 502 36.08 -20.03 8.18
N LEU A 503 36.26 -18.71 8.32
CA LEU A 503 35.64 -17.95 9.40
C LEU A 503 34.13 -17.77 9.21
N MET A 504 33.63 -17.63 7.98
CA MET A 504 32.19 -17.60 7.69
C MET A 504 31.52 -18.91 8.10
N MET A 505 32.16 -20.05 7.82
CA MET A 505 31.68 -21.37 8.27
C MET A 505 31.68 -21.51 9.80
N ALA A 506 32.54 -20.77 10.52
CA ALA A 506 32.60 -20.77 11.98
C ALA A 506 31.68 -19.72 12.63
N GLN A 507 31.38 -18.63 11.93
CA GLN A 507 30.58 -17.49 12.38
C GLN A 507 29.38 -17.26 11.42
N PRO A 508 28.26 -17.97 11.64
CA PRO A 508 27.08 -17.91 10.76
C PRO A 508 26.53 -16.49 10.51
N GLU A 509 26.63 -15.60 11.49
CA GLU A 509 26.17 -14.20 11.40
C GLU A 509 26.88 -13.39 10.31
N LYS A 510 28.10 -13.80 9.93
CA LYS A 510 28.93 -13.10 8.93
C LYS A 510 29.00 -13.86 7.60
N ALA A 511 28.18 -14.89 7.43
CA ALA A 511 28.17 -15.69 6.22
C ALA A 511 27.54 -14.90 5.06
N ASP A 512 28.33 -14.70 4.01
CA ASP A 512 27.83 -14.23 2.71
C ASP A 512 27.68 -15.44 1.80
N ALA A 513 26.44 -15.76 1.42
CA ALA A 513 26.12 -16.95 0.65
C ALA A 513 26.79 -16.99 -0.73
N VAL A 514 26.88 -15.83 -1.41
CA VAL A 514 27.45 -15.76 -2.76
C VAL A 514 28.97 -15.96 -2.71
N PHE A 515 29.63 -15.23 -1.80
CA PHE A 515 31.07 -15.36 -1.61
C PHE A 515 31.45 -16.78 -1.14
N LEU A 516 30.75 -17.32 -0.15
CA LEU A 516 31.05 -18.62 0.43
C LEU A 516 30.88 -19.75 -0.60
N THR A 517 29.79 -19.73 -1.38
CA THR A 517 29.55 -20.74 -2.43
C THR A 517 30.67 -20.73 -3.48
N ARG A 518 31.10 -19.54 -3.92
CA ARG A 518 32.20 -19.40 -4.89
C ARG A 518 33.51 -19.99 -4.35
N ILE A 519 33.94 -19.57 -3.16
CA ILE A 519 35.22 -20.01 -2.59
C ILE A 519 35.22 -21.51 -2.28
N LEU A 520 34.09 -22.07 -1.83
CA LEU A 520 33.98 -23.51 -1.57
C LEU A 520 34.09 -24.32 -2.88
N ASN A 521 33.45 -23.84 -3.95
CA ASN A 521 33.54 -24.48 -5.27
C ASN A 521 34.96 -24.39 -5.87
N GLU A 522 35.67 -23.27 -5.68
CA GLU A 522 37.07 -23.09 -6.12
C GLU A 522 38.07 -23.97 -5.33
N ASN A 523 37.73 -24.34 -4.10
CA ASN A 523 38.61 -25.09 -3.19
C ASN A 523 38.12 -26.52 -2.93
N GLU A 524 37.50 -27.13 -3.93
CA GLU A 524 36.92 -28.47 -3.81
C GLU A 524 37.97 -29.57 -3.52
N PRO A 525 37.74 -30.49 -2.56
CA PRO A 525 38.55 -31.70 -2.37
C PRO A 525 38.46 -32.69 -3.54
N GLU A 526 39.56 -33.39 -3.82
CA GLU A 526 39.49 -34.67 -4.53
C GLU A 526 38.76 -35.71 -3.66
N ARG A 527 37.69 -36.30 -4.20
CA ARG A 527 36.82 -37.25 -3.48
C ARG A 527 37.00 -38.65 -4.03
N ALA A 528 37.56 -39.55 -3.22
CA ALA A 528 37.63 -40.96 -3.55
C ALA A 528 36.21 -41.57 -3.58
N GLY A 529 35.85 -42.24 -4.68
CA GLY A 529 34.55 -42.91 -4.85
C GLY A 529 33.43 -42.06 -5.46
N ILE A 530 33.70 -40.79 -5.79
CA ILE A 530 32.73 -39.88 -6.44
C ILE A 530 33.28 -39.45 -7.81
N ALA A 531 32.52 -39.68 -8.87
CA ALA A 531 32.88 -39.26 -10.22
C ALA A 531 32.89 -37.73 -10.33
N PRO A 532 33.93 -37.10 -10.91
CA PRO A 532 34.02 -35.63 -11.01
C PRO A 532 32.83 -34.99 -11.72
N GLY A 533 32.27 -35.67 -12.73
CA GLY A 533 31.10 -35.19 -13.47
C GLY A 533 29.82 -35.13 -12.64
N VAL A 534 29.60 -36.12 -11.75
CA VAL A 534 28.44 -36.16 -10.85
C VAL A 534 28.58 -35.06 -9.77
N TRP A 535 29.80 -34.85 -9.27
CA TRP A 535 30.06 -33.77 -8.33
C TRP A 535 29.79 -32.40 -8.95
N LEU A 536 30.33 -32.09 -10.14
CA LEU A 536 30.17 -30.77 -10.79
C LEU A 536 28.71 -30.35 -10.99
N ASP A 537 27.81 -31.30 -11.32
CA ASP A 537 26.37 -31.02 -11.48
C ASP A 537 25.67 -30.73 -10.14
N THR A 538 26.13 -31.34 -9.05
CA THR A 538 25.43 -31.34 -7.76
C THR A 538 26.00 -30.34 -6.75
N ALA A 539 27.32 -30.11 -6.82
CA ALA A 539 28.12 -29.35 -5.87
C ALA A 539 27.60 -27.94 -5.67
N TRP A 540 27.39 -27.20 -6.76
CA TRP A 540 26.95 -25.81 -6.69
C TRP A 540 25.65 -25.66 -5.90
N GLY A 541 24.65 -26.51 -6.18
CA GLY A 541 23.38 -26.45 -5.47
C GLY A 541 23.48 -26.86 -4.00
N LEU A 542 24.40 -27.77 -3.65
CA LEU A 542 24.64 -28.17 -2.26
C LEU A 542 25.37 -27.07 -1.48
N TRP A 543 26.39 -26.46 -2.08
CA TRP A 543 27.12 -25.33 -1.51
C TRP A 543 26.22 -24.12 -1.30
N LYS A 544 25.44 -23.77 -2.32
CA LYS A 544 24.47 -22.68 -2.25
C LYS A 544 23.46 -22.91 -1.13
N PHE A 545 22.86 -24.10 -1.08
CA PHE A 545 21.89 -24.44 -0.04
C PHE A 545 22.49 -24.35 1.36
N TYR A 546 23.70 -24.88 1.57
CA TYR A 546 24.41 -24.77 2.84
C TYR A 546 24.68 -23.31 3.21
N ALA A 547 25.18 -22.50 2.28
CA ALA A 547 25.58 -21.13 2.53
C ALA A 547 24.38 -20.21 2.83
N GLU A 548 23.24 -20.39 2.14
CA GLU A 548 22.00 -19.63 2.37
C GLU A 548 21.34 -19.98 3.71
N ASN A 549 21.41 -21.24 4.12
CA ASN A 549 20.77 -21.72 5.34
C ASN A 549 21.67 -21.61 6.59
N LEU A 550 22.97 -21.38 6.43
CA LEU A 550 23.93 -21.29 7.55
C LEU A 550 23.52 -20.22 8.59
N PRO A 551 23.08 -18.99 8.24
CA PRO A 551 22.65 -18.00 9.22
C PRO A 551 21.41 -18.43 10.02
N ALA A 552 20.48 -19.16 9.40
CA ALA A 552 19.26 -19.65 10.04
C ALA A 552 19.51 -20.87 10.94
N HIS A 553 20.63 -21.57 10.73
CA HIS A 553 20.99 -22.82 11.42
C HIS A 553 22.39 -22.73 12.07
N PRO A 554 22.55 -22.05 13.22
CA PRO A 554 23.84 -21.90 13.90
C PRO A 554 24.51 -23.22 14.29
N GLU A 555 23.73 -24.30 14.41
CA GLU A 555 24.19 -25.66 14.66
C GLU A 555 25.03 -26.25 13.51
N TRP A 556 24.99 -25.65 12.31
CA TRP A 556 25.79 -26.09 11.17
C TRP A 556 27.21 -25.52 11.16
N ARG A 557 27.57 -24.66 12.12
CA ARG A 557 28.91 -24.06 12.21
C ARG A 557 30.03 -25.09 12.42
N ILE A 558 31.21 -24.81 11.90
CA ILE A 558 32.43 -25.57 12.23
C ILE A 558 33.06 -25.08 13.53
N THR A 559 33.86 -25.93 14.16
CA THR A 559 34.74 -25.53 15.27
C THR A 559 36.08 -25.04 14.73
N PRO A 560 36.39 -23.74 14.77
CA PRO A 560 37.62 -23.23 14.19
C PRO A 560 38.83 -23.56 15.07
N ASP A 561 39.90 -24.02 14.44
CA ASP A 561 41.24 -24.02 15.03
C ASP A 561 41.73 -22.59 15.28
N LYS A 562 41.65 -22.17 16.56
CA LYS A 562 42.03 -20.81 16.99
C LYS A 562 43.52 -20.53 16.78
N ALA A 563 44.39 -21.54 16.89
CA ALA A 563 45.82 -21.35 16.74
C ALA A 563 46.17 -21.09 15.27
N LEU A 564 45.64 -21.92 14.36
CA LEU A 564 45.83 -21.73 12.93
C LEU A 564 45.26 -20.38 12.45
N VAL A 565 44.05 -20.02 12.87
CA VAL A 565 43.44 -18.73 12.53
C VAL A 565 44.32 -17.56 12.98
N LYS A 566 44.86 -17.61 14.19
CA LYS A 566 45.76 -16.56 14.70
C LYS A 566 47.04 -16.47 13.88
N GLN A 567 47.67 -17.60 13.57
CA GLN A 567 48.90 -17.64 12.77
C GLN A 567 48.66 -17.14 11.34
N ALA A 568 47.59 -17.59 10.69
CA ALA A 568 47.20 -17.15 9.35
C ALA A 568 46.91 -15.64 9.31
N ARG A 569 46.16 -15.11 10.29
CA ARG A 569 45.90 -13.66 10.42
C ARG A 569 47.19 -12.86 10.55
N GLN A 570 48.10 -13.27 11.42
CA GLN A 570 49.39 -12.58 11.59
C GLN A 570 50.21 -12.58 10.30
N LEU A 571 50.28 -13.72 9.61
CA LEU A 571 51.01 -13.85 8.35
C LEU A 571 50.41 -12.96 7.25
N LEU A 572 49.09 -12.96 7.12
CA LEU A 572 48.37 -12.13 6.15
C LEU A 572 48.52 -10.64 6.49
N LEU A 573 48.38 -10.23 7.75
CA LEU A 573 48.62 -8.85 8.18
C LEU A 573 50.04 -8.38 7.85
N LEU A 574 51.05 -9.24 8.02
CA LEU A 574 52.44 -8.93 7.68
C LEU A 574 52.67 -8.78 6.17
N GLN A 575 52.03 -9.60 5.32
CA GLN A 575 52.22 -9.58 3.87
C GLN A 575 51.36 -8.48 3.20
N LEU A 576 50.09 -8.38 3.54
CA LEU A 576 49.21 -7.30 3.08
C LEU A 576 49.65 -5.95 3.62
N GLY A 577 50.17 -5.88 4.85
CA GLY A 577 50.75 -4.65 5.42
C GLY A 577 52.01 -4.16 4.69
N LYS A 578 52.78 -5.06 4.04
CA LYS A 578 53.92 -4.67 3.19
C LYS A 578 53.49 -4.08 1.85
N HIS A 579 52.49 -4.67 1.21
CA HIS A 579 51.90 -4.12 -0.02
C HIS A 579 51.16 -2.79 0.25
N ASN A 580 50.55 -2.65 1.42
CA ASN A 580 49.73 -1.50 1.80
C ASN A 580 50.43 -0.56 2.79
N ALA A 581 51.76 -0.53 2.80
CA ALA A 581 52.51 0.43 3.61
C ALA A 581 52.10 1.86 3.19
N GLU A 582 51.85 2.73 4.16
CA GLU A 582 51.30 4.08 3.94
C GLU A 582 52.11 4.88 2.89
N SER A 583 53.44 4.72 2.87
CA SER A 583 54.30 5.35 1.86
C SER A 583 54.13 4.78 0.45
N ALA A 584 53.90 3.47 0.30
CA ALA A 584 53.63 2.87 -1.00
C ALA A 584 52.25 3.28 -1.53
N LEU A 585 51.23 3.29 -0.66
CA LEU A 585 49.88 3.77 -1.00
C LEU A 585 49.90 5.24 -1.42
N TYR A 586 50.64 6.09 -0.70
CA TYR A 586 50.79 7.50 -1.03
C TYR A 586 51.48 7.69 -2.40
N GLN A 587 52.56 6.96 -2.68
CA GLN A 587 53.25 7.05 -3.97
C GLN A 587 52.38 6.53 -5.13
N GLN A 588 51.66 5.42 -4.93
CA GLN A 588 50.74 4.90 -5.94
C GLN A 588 49.57 5.86 -6.20
N MET A 589 49.04 6.49 -5.15
CA MET A 589 48.03 7.53 -5.25
C MET A 589 48.54 8.71 -6.09
N LEU A 590 49.74 9.24 -5.80
CA LEU A 590 50.32 10.33 -6.57
C LEU A 590 50.53 9.95 -8.04
N GLN A 591 51.12 8.78 -8.33
CA GLN A 591 51.36 8.30 -9.69
C GLN A 591 50.06 8.12 -10.50
N SER A 592 48.96 7.74 -9.84
CA SER A 592 47.65 7.60 -10.50
C SER A 592 47.07 8.95 -10.94
N VAL A 593 47.39 10.02 -10.21
CA VAL A 593 46.88 11.37 -10.45
C VAL A 593 47.81 12.18 -11.35
N GLU A 594 49.13 11.98 -11.23
CA GLU A 594 50.19 12.66 -12.00
C GLU A 594 49.91 12.67 -13.50
N LYS A 595 49.44 11.55 -14.06
CA LYS A 595 49.16 11.42 -15.51
C LYS A 595 48.04 12.34 -16.03
N ASN A 596 47.17 12.81 -15.14
CA ASN A 596 45.95 13.54 -15.51
C ASN A 596 46.10 15.08 -15.37
N TYR A 597 47.17 15.57 -14.75
CA TYR A 597 47.37 16.99 -14.47
C TYR A 597 48.76 17.42 -14.93
N ALA A 598 48.81 18.35 -15.89
CA ALA A 598 50.07 18.90 -16.40
C ALA A 598 50.74 19.86 -15.40
N ASP A 599 52.06 19.95 -15.47
CA ASP A 599 52.86 20.84 -14.62
C ASP A 599 52.52 22.32 -14.85
N LEU A 600 52.39 23.05 -13.74
CA LEU A 600 52.03 24.46 -13.72
C LEU A 600 53.30 25.33 -13.78
N THR A 601 53.40 26.11 -14.86
CA THR A 601 54.52 27.01 -15.14
C THR A 601 54.22 28.45 -14.75
N LEU A 602 55.25 29.30 -14.61
CA LEU A 602 55.08 30.72 -14.28
C LEU A 602 54.17 31.46 -15.29
N ASN A 603 54.32 31.18 -16.58
CA ASN A 603 53.51 31.81 -17.64
C ASN A 603 52.03 31.40 -17.52
N GLN A 604 51.74 30.16 -17.13
CA GLN A 604 50.36 29.72 -16.89
C GLN A 604 49.74 30.35 -15.63
N MET A 605 50.54 30.67 -14.61
CA MET A 605 50.07 31.37 -13.41
C MET A 605 49.81 32.86 -13.66
N THR A 606 50.58 33.47 -14.55
CA THR A 606 50.53 34.91 -14.81
C THR A 606 49.65 35.27 -16.01
N GLY A 607 49.19 34.28 -16.78
CA GLY A 607 48.33 34.47 -17.94
C GLY A 607 49.06 35.16 -19.08
N ASP A 608 48.37 36.03 -19.81
CA ASP A 608 48.95 36.80 -20.93
C ASP A 608 49.82 37.99 -20.47
N THR A 609 50.24 38.02 -19.20
CA THR A 609 51.16 39.05 -18.70
C THR A 609 52.60 38.64 -18.96
N ASP A 610 53.45 39.55 -19.44
CA ASP A 610 54.86 39.28 -19.80
C ASP A 610 55.73 39.00 -18.56
N ALA A 611 55.51 37.87 -17.87
CA ALA A 611 56.15 37.55 -16.60
C ALA A 611 57.67 37.40 -16.70
N GLU A 612 58.18 36.92 -17.84
CA GLU A 612 59.61 36.74 -18.09
C GLU A 612 60.40 38.07 -18.07
N ARG A 613 59.72 39.21 -18.27
CA ARG A 613 60.34 40.55 -18.16
C ARG A 613 60.63 40.97 -16.72
N LEU A 614 59.89 40.42 -15.75
CA LEU A 614 60.05 40.75 -14.32
C LEU A 614 60.74 39.63 -13.55
N PHE A 615 60.34 38.38 -13.78
CA PHE A 615 60.75 37.22 -12.99
C PHE A 615 61.42 36.17 -13.86
N THR A 616 62.38 35.48 -13.26
CA THR A 616 63.02 34.29 -13.81
C THR A 616 62.92 33.17 -12.79
N THR A 617 62.60 31.95 -13.23
CA THR A 617 62.53 30.77 -12.36
C THR A 617 63.12 29.56 -13.09
N SER A 618 63.71 28.65 -12.32
CA SER A 618 64.21 27.36 -12.81
C SER A 618 63.35 26.19 -12.36
N ARG A 619 62.25 26.43 -11.64
CA ARG A 619 61.35 25.39 -11.12
C ARG A 619 59.94 25.53 -11.72
N VAL A 620 59.28 24.39 -11.86
CA VAL A 620 57.86 24.27 -12.22
C VAL A 620 57.14 23.54 -11.09
N ILE A 621 55.84 23.76 -10.94
CA ILE A 621 55.04 23.08 -9.93
C ILE A 621 54.41 21.84 -10.57
N PRO A 622 54.67 20.61 -10.06
CA PRO A 622 54.00 19.42 -10.56
C PRO A 622 52.48 19.55 -10.48
N GLY A 623 51.79 19.20 -11.57
CA GLY A 623 50.35 19.44 -11.72
C GLY A 623 49.48 18.85 -10.62
N MET A 624 49.95 17.76 -9.99
CA MET A 624 49.29 17.08 -8.88
C MET A 624 49.20 17.91 -7.58
N PHE A 625 50.04 18.95 -7.42
CA PHE A 625 50.01 19.86 -6.27
C PHE A 625 49.30 21.17 -6.61
N THR A 626 48.14 21.08 -7.24
CA THR A 626 47.27 22.22 -7.57
C THR A 626 45.89 22.02 -6.95
N ARG A 627 45.12 23.10 -6.77
CA ARG A 627 43.74 23.06 -6.30
C ARG A 627 42.86 22.18 -7.19
N GLN A 628 43.07 22.27 -8.50
CA GLN A 628 42.38 21.46 -9.50
C GLN A 628 42.65 19.96 -9.28
N ALA A 629 43.91 19.58 -9.03
CA ALA A 629 44.26 18.19 -8.73
C ALA A 629 43.68 17.71 -7.39
N TRP A 630 43.68 18.58 -6.37
CA TRP A 630 43.06 18.28 -5.08
C TRP A 630 41.57 17.96 -5.21
N GLU A 631 40.80 18.88 -5.82
CA GLU A 631 39.33 18.78 -5.94
C GLU A 631 38.92 17.71 -6.97
N GLY A 632 39.67 17.54 -8.06
CA GLY A 632 39.31 16.66 -9.16
C GLY A 632 39.76 15.19 -8.99
N GLY A 633 40.95 14.97 -8.41
CA GLY A 633 41.63 13.66 -8.43
C GLY A 633 42.09 13.15 -7.07
N ILE A 634 42.88 13.93 -6.32
CA ILE A 634 43.55 13.48 -5.09
C ILE A 634 42.54 13.09 -4.01
N GLN A 635 41.46 13.85 -3.81
CA GLN A 635 40.42 13.48 -2.84
C GLN A 635 39.81 12.09 -3.11
N LYS A 636 39.58 11.76 -4.39
CA LYS A 636 39.06 10.45 -4.81
C LYS A 636 40.11 9.36 -4.63
N ALA A 637 41.35 9.62 -5.03
CA ALA A 637 42.45 8.67 -4.88
C ALA A 637 42.75 8.34 -3.40
N ILE A 638 42.63 9.32 -2.49
CA ILE A 638 42.69 9.10 -1.03
C ILE A 638 41.52 8.21 -0.59
N ALA A 639 40.29 8.48 -1.04
CA ALA A 639 39.13 7.68 -0.68
C ALA A 639 39.25 6.23 -1.17
N GLU A 640 39.75 6.00 -2.39
CA GLU A 640 40.03 4.68 -2.96
C GLU A 640 41.12 3.94 -2.18
N ALA A 641 42.22 4.61 -1.82
CA ALA A 641 43.28 4.02 -1.01
C ALA A 641 42.77 3.61 0.38
N VAL A 642 41.88 4.40 0.98
CA VAL A 642 41.23 4.10 2.26
C VAL A 642 40.23 2.93 2.12
N ALA A 643 39.46 2.88 1.03
CA ALA A 643 38.54 1.77 0.75
C ALA A 643 39.30 0.45 0.55
N SER A 644 40.40 0.46 -0.20
CA SER A 644 41.29 -0.69 -0.37
C SER A 644 41.85 -1.19 0.98
N ARG A 645 42.25 -0.27 1.86
CA ARG A 645 42.69 -0.63 3.22
C ARG A 645 41.55 -1.16 4.09
N LYS A 646 40.32 -0.66 3.94
CA LYS A 646 39.13 -1.18 4.64
C LYS A 646 38.79 -2.60 4.21
N GLU A 647 38.89 -2.92 2.92
CA GLU A 647 38.72 -4.28 2.41
C GLU A 647 39.83 -5.23 2.91
N ALA A 648 41.06 -4.75 3.02
CA ALA A 648 42.16 -5.53 3.58
C ALA A 648 42.00 -5.76 5.09
N ILE A 649 41.48 -4.78 5.84
CA ILE A 649 41.17 -4.89 7.27
C ILE A 649 39.68 -5.23 7.43
N ASP A 650 39.23 -6.23 6.67
CA ASP A 650 37.93 -6.86 6.89
C ASP A 650 37.93 -7.51 8.28
N TRP A 651 36.74 -7.78 8.83
CA TRP A 651 36.57 -8.43 10.14
C TRP A 651 37.34 -9.76 10.27
N VAL A 652 37.74 -10.33 9.13
CA VAL A 652 38.59 -11.52 8.93
C VAL A 652 39.97 -11.35 9.57
N LEU A 653 40.61 -10.19 9.44
CA LEU A 653 41.97 -9.94 9.93
C LEU A 653 42.04 -9.26 11.31
N SER A 654 40.95 -8.63 11.77
CA SER A 654 40.89 -8.02 13.11
C SER A 654 40.76 -9.08 14.22
N ASP A 655 41.59 -9.01 15.26
CA ASP A 655 41.42 -9.82 16.46
C ASP A 655 40.44 -9.13 17.42
N ASN A 656 39.36 -9.81 17.82
CA ASN A 656 38.26 -9.23 18.62
C ASN A 656 38.68 -8.88 20.07
N ARG A 657 39.96 -9.08 20.44
CA ARG A 657 40.52 -8.82 21.77
C ARG A 657 41.61 -7.75 21.81
N GLN A 658 42.11 -7.30 20.66
CA GLN A 658 42.92 -6.09 20.57
C GLN A 658 42.08 -5.14 19.75
N THR A 659 41.45 -4.17 20.44
CA THR A 659 40.96 -2.94 19.82
C THR A 659 41.91 -2.59 18.69
N VAL A 660 41.38 -2.48 17.47
CA VAL A 660 42.12 -1.97 16.31
C VAL A 660 42.95 -0.81 16.83
N SER A 661 44.26 -1.02 16.93
CA SER A 661 45.12 -0.03 17.59
C SER A 661 44.82 1.28 16.89
N ALA A 662 44.40 2.31 17.64
CA ALA A 662 43.83 3.54 17.09
C ALA A 662 44.59 4.03 15.85
N ALA A 663 45.91 3.83 15.88
CA ALA A 663 46.88 3.98 14.79
C ALA A 663 46.57 3.36 13.40
N VAL A 664 45.49 2.59 13.21
CA VAL A 664 45.18 1.82 12.00
C VAL A 664 43.76 2.08 11.44
N SER A 665 42.97 2.96 12.06
CA SER A 665 41.60 3.25 11.59
C SER A 665 41.59 3.92 10.19
N PRO A 666 40.58 3.64 9.34
CA PRO A 666 40.51 4.21 7.99
C PRO A 666 40.37 5.74 8.00
N GLU A 667 39.77 6.29 9.05
CA GLU A 667 39.61 7.73 9.23
C GLU A 667 40.93 8.40 9.60
N GLU A 668 41.72 7.81 10.51
CA GLU A 668 43.07 8.29 10.82
C GLU A 668 44.00 8.18 9.61
N LEU A 669 43.88 7.11 8.82
CA LEU A 669 44.66 6.97 7.59
C LEU A 669 44.31 8.08 6.59
N LYS A 670 43.01 8.37 6.40
CA LYS A 670 42.56 9.48 5.55
C LYS A 670 43.18 10.78 6.02
N ALA A 671 43.14 11.05 7.33
CA ALA A 671 43.72 12.26 7.92
C ALA A 671 45.24 12.34 7.72
N ARG A 672 45.98 11.25 7.94
CA ARG A 672 47.45 11.22 7.75
C ARG A 672 47.87 11.37 6.30
N LEU A 673 47.20 10.69 5.36
CA LEU A 673 47.45 10.85 3.93
C LEU A 673 47.14 12.27 3.46
N THR A 674 46.04 12.85 3.95
CA THR A 674 45.66 14.23 3.63
C THR A 674 46.67 15.24 4.20
N ALA A 675 47.09 15.05 5.46
CA ALA A 675 48.10 15.89 6.09
C ALA A 675 49.44 15.81 5.35
N ARG A 676 49.90 14.59 5.03
CA ARG A 676 51.12 14.38 4.26
C ARG A 676 51.07 15.04 2.88
N TYR A 677 49.96 14.89 2.16
CA TYR A 677 49.75 15.57 0.88
C TYR A 677 49.87 17.08 1.01
N PHE A 678 49.24 17.68 2.03
CA PHE A 678 49.31 19.12 2.24
C PHE A 678 50.68 19.62 2.70
N THR A 679 51.44 18.82 3.45
CA THR A 679 52.84 19.12 3.74
C THR A 679 53.68 19.14 2.47
N ASP A 680 53.54 18.14 1.60
CA ASP A 680 54.28 18.08 0.33
C ASP A 680 53.86 19.20 -0.63
N PHE A 681 52.55 19.49 -0.71
CA PHE A 681 52.00 20.62 -1.46
C PHE A 681 52.65 21.93 -1.01
N ALA A 682 52.67 22.21 0.29
CA ALA A 682 53.26 23.43 0.82
C ALA A 682 54.76 23.53 0.51
N GLY A 683 55.50 22.43 0.67
CA GLY A 683 56.92 22.36 0.35
C GLY A 683 57.23 22.69 -1.11
N VAL A 684 56.47 22.11 -2.05
CA VAL A 684 56.62 22.36 -3.49
C VAL A 684 56.34 23.82 -3.85
N TRP A 685 55.27 24.40 -3.30
CA TRP A 685 54.91 25.80 -3.55
C TRP A 685 55.94 26.77 -2.95
N GLN A 686 56.41 26.50 -1.73
CA GLN A 686 57.45 27.31 -1.10
C GLN A 686 58.78 27.26 -1.88
N ASP A 687 59.17 26.08 -2.35
CA ASP A 687 60.36 25.89 -3.19
C ASP A 687 60.27 26.64 -4.51
N PHE A 688 59.10 26.63 -5.15
CA PHE A 688 58.84 27.41 -6.37
C PHE A 688 58.97 28.91 -6.10
N LEU A 689 58.30 29.42 -5.07
CA LEU A 689 58.32 30.85 -4.73
C LEU A 689 59.72 31.34 -4.37
N ASN A 690 60.47 30.56 -3.59
CA ASN A 690 61.86 30.89 -3.24
C ASN A 690 62.83 30.82 -4.43
N SER A 691 62.44 30.16 -5.53
CA SER A 691 63.24 30.10 -6.76
C SER A 691 63.01 31.29 -7.69
N LEU A 692 61.98 32.11 -7.45
CA LEU A 692 61.72 33.32 -8.23
C LEU A 692 62.82 34.35 -8.01
N ARG A 693 63.46 34.76 -9.10
CA ARG A 693 64.49 35.81 -9.11
C ARG A 693 64.06 36.97 -9.98
N TRP A 694 64.37 38.17 -9.50
CA TRP A 694 64.24 39.39 -10.29
C TRP A 694 65.12 39.37 -11.54
N HIS A 695 64.56 39.75 -12.68
CA HIS A 695 65.31 39.88 -13.93
C HIS A 695 66.20 41.12 -13.89
N LYS A 696 67.52 40.94 -14.01
CA LYS A 696 68.50 42.04 -13.91
C LYS A 696 68.59 42.84 -15.21
N THR A 697 68.26 44.13 -15.14
CA THR A 697 68.41 45.08 -16.25
C THR A 697 69.71 45.87 -16.17
N ARG A 698 70.19 46.38 -17.32
CA ARG A 698 71.48 47.09 -17.44
C ARG A 698 71.32 48.59 -17.74
N SER A 699 70.11 49.05 -18.06
CA SER A 699 69.83 50.45 -18.38
C SER A 699 68.72 51.02 -17.49
N LEU A 700 68.75 52.34 -17.26
CA LEU A 700 67.73 53.04 -16.51
C LEU A 700 66.35 52.96 -17.19
N SER A 701 66.32 53.01 -18.53
CA SER A 701 65.08 52.87 -19.30
C SER A 701 64.42 51.51 -19.07
N ASP A 702 65.20 50.43 -19.10
CA ASP A 702 64.68 49.08 -18.82
C ASP A 702 64.17 48.95 -17.38
N VAL A 703 64.82 49.62 -16.41
CA VAL A 703 64.34 49.66 -15.01
C VAL A 703 63.00 50.39 -14.94
N ILE A 704 62.86 51.54 -15.61
CA ILE A 704 61.58 52.27 -15.69
C ILE A 704 60.50 51.39 -16.32
N ASP A 705 60.79 50.65 -17.38
CA ASP A 705 59.85 49.74 -18.04
C ASP A 705 59.45 48.58 -17.12
N GLN A 706 60.40 47.99 -16.39
CA GLN A 706 60.12 46.96 -15.38
C GLN A 706 59.24 47.49 -14.24
N LEU A 707 59.54 48.68 -13.71
CA LEU A 707 58.72 49.31 -12.67
C LEU A 707 57.33 49.69 -13.21
N THR A 708 57.23 50.08 -14.49
CA THR A 708 55.96 50.34 -15.16
C THR A 708 55.11 49.08 -15.23
N LEU A 709 55.70 47.98 -15.70
CA LEU A 709 55.03 46.70 -15.83
C LEU A 709 54.63 46.14 -14.45
N MET A 710 55.48 46.26 -13.42
CA MET A 710 55.15 45.79 -12.07
C MET A 710 54.00 46.57 -11.45
N ALA A 711 53.96 47.89 -11.63
CA ALA A 711 52.95 48.76 -11.02
C ALA A 711 51.62 48.86 -11.81
N ASP A 712 51.57 48.32 -13.04
CA ASP A 712 50.35 48.32 -13.85
C ASP A 712 49.28 47.42 -13.23
N ARG A 713 48.13 47.99 -12.84
CA ARG A 713 47.04 47.23 -12.22
C ARG A 713 46.44 46.13 -13.11
N ARG A 714 46.52 46.27 -14.44
CA ARG A 714 45.88 45.34 -15.38
C ARG A 714 46.85 44.31 -15.95
N GLN A 715 48.09 44.71 -16.19
CA GLN A 715 49.09 43.88 -16.88
C GLN A 715 50.22 43.41 -15.98
N SER A 716 50.20 43.72 -14.67
CA SER A 716 51.28 43.32 -13.75
C SER A 716 51.34 41.80 -13.56
N PRO A 717 52.45 41.16 -13.95
CA PRO A 717 52.70 39.76 -13.63
C PRO A 717 52.76 39.47 -12.13
N LEU A 718 53.16 40.46 -11.30
CA LEU A 718 53.19 40.29 -9.85
C LEU A 718 51.77 40.18 -9.27
N ILE A 719 50.85 41.05 -9.72
CA ILE A 719 49.45 41.00 -9.29
C ILE A 719 48.80 39.68 -9.76
N ALA A 720 49.03 39.30 -11.02
CA ALA A 720 48.53 38.03 -11.56
C ALA A 720 49.03 36.82 -10.77
N LEU A 721 50.33 36.78 -10.45
CA LEU A 721 50.93 35.75 -9.61
C LEU A 721 50.29 35.71 -8.22
N MET A 722 50.15 36.86 -7.55
CA MET A 722 49.52 36.95 -6.23
C MET A 722 48.06 36.47 -6.24
N ASN A 723 47.30 36.79 -7.28
CA ASN A 723 45.93 36.28 -7.44
C ASN A 723 45.89 34.75 -7.59
N THR A 724 46.83 34.16 -8.35
CA THR A 724 46.91 32.69 -8.43
C THR A 724 47.33 32.05 -7.13
N LEU A 725 48.24 32.68 -6.37
CA LEU A 725 48.62 32.22 -5.04
C LEU A 725 47.45 32.27 -4.07
N ALA A 726 46.59 33.29 -4.18
CA ALA A 726 45.35 33.37 -3.41
C ALA A 726 44.39 32.23 -3.73
N TYR A 727 44.15 32.00 -5.02
CA TYR A 727 43.31 30.90 -5.48
C TYR A 727 43.83 29.53 -5.00
N GLN A 728 45.14 29.32 -5.01
CA GLN A 728 45.78 28.06 -4.59
C GLN A 728 45.89 27.94 -3.07
N GLY A 729 46.04 29.05 -2.34
CA GLY A 729 46.08 29.10 -0.88
C GLY A 729 44.75 28.76 -0.19
N GLU A 730 43.63 28.85 -0.92
CA GLU A 730 42.32 28.40 -0.47
C GLU A 730 42.09 26.88 -0.60
N THR A 731 43.08 26.13 -1.12
CA THR A 731 42.94 24.68 -1.33
C THR A 731 42.69 23.96 -0.01
N GLY A 732 41.65 23.12 0.02
CA GLY A 732 41.31 22.33 1.20
C GLY A 732 40.51 23.07 2.26
N GLN A 733 40.13 24.33 2.04
CA GLN A 733 39.15 25.01 2.90
C GLN A 733 37.79 24.31 2.79
N GLN A 734 37.24 23.90 3.93
CA GLN A 734 35.88 23.37 4.04
C GLN A 734 34.90 24.54 3.98
N GLY A 735 34.68 25.10 2.79
CA GLY A 735 33.61 26.07 2.58
C GLY A 735 32.24 25.43 2.83
N PRO A 736 31.23 26.18 3.32
CA PRO A 736 29.87 25.69 3.33
C PRO A 736 29.51 25.35 1.89
N THR A 737 29.05 24.12 1.65
CA THR A 737 28.66 23.66 0.30
C THR A 737 27.79 24.74 -0.36
N LEU A 738 28.06 25.08 -1.62
CA LEU A 738 27.39 26.19 -2.32
C LEU A 738 25.85 26.11 -2.22
N SER A 739 25.31 24.89 -2.10
CA SER A 739 23.91 24.57 -1.78
C SER A 739 23.39 25.22 -0.49
N ASP A 740 24.16 25.19 0.60
CA ASP A 740 23.75 25.78 1.88
C ASP A 740 23.78 27.31 1.85
N SER A 741 24.69 27.92 1.07
CA SER A 741 24.76 29.38 0.92
C SER A 741 23.58 29.96 0.13
N LEU A 742 23.08 29.23 -0.87
CA LEU A 742 21.89 29.59 -1.64
C LEU A 742 20.62 29.40 -0.81
N VAL A 743 20.54 28.33 -0.02
CA VAL A 743 19.43 28.09 0.91
C VAL A 743 19.42 29.10 2.06
N LYS A 744 20.59 29.51 2.57
CA LYS A 744 20.71 30.59 3.57
C LYS A 744 20.34 31.95 2.99
N SER A 745 20.75 32.26 1.76
CA SER A 745 20.40 33.52 1.08
C SER A 745 18.90 33.61 0.77
N ALA A 746 18.27 32.49 0.40
CA ALA A 746 16.82 32.41 0.26
C ALA A 746 16.09 32.56 1.62
N LYS A 747 16.60 31.93 2.69
CA LYS A 747 16.04 32.05 4.05
C LYS A 747 16.19 33.46 4.64
N THR A 748 17.26 34.17 4.32
CA THR A 748 17.50 35.54 4.84
C THR A 748 16.70 36.60 4.09
N LEU A 749 16.34 36.38 2.81
CA LEU A 749 15.41 37.25 2.10
C LEU A 749 13.95 37.09 2.56
N LEU A 750 13.58 35.93 3.11
CA LEU A 750 12.20 35.63 3.53
C LEU A 750 11.85 36.07 4.96
N ASN A 751 12.83 36.27 5.85
CA ASN A 751 12.57 36.62 7.25
C ASN A 751 13.13 38.00 7.64
N LYS A 752 12.35 39.06 7.39
CA LYS A 752 12.53 40.36 8.04
C LYS A 752 11.73 40.42 9.34
N LYS A 753 12.35 40.04 10.47
CA LYS A 753 12.16 40.66 11.81
C LYS A 753 13.09 40.03 12.87
N THR A 754 13.82 40.92 13.55
CA THR A 754 14.60 40.80 14.81
C THR A 754 15.82 39.87 14.87
N PRO A 755 17.04 40.39 15.16
CA PRO A 755 18.16 39.56 15.58
C PRO A 755 18.06 39.29 17.09
N LYS A 756 18.06 38.01 17.47
CA LYS A 756 18.41 37.58 18.83
C LYS A 756 19.81 36.95 18.76
N VAL A 757 20.69 37.50 19.59
CA VAL A 757 21.90 36.93 20.23
C VAL A 757 22.61 35.82 19.43
N ILE A 758 23.75 36.21 18.85
CA ILE A 758 24.70 35.32 18.17
C ILE A 758 25.49 34.54 19.22
N ASP A 759 25.38 33.22 19.17
CA ASP A 759 26.31 32.29 19.80
C ASP A 759 27.74 32.60 19.34
N GLN A 760 28.55 33.05 20.28
CA GLN A 760 30.01 33.09 20.18
C GLN A 760 30.54 31.65 20.19
N GLN A 761 30.66 31.00 19.02
CA GLN A 761 31.57 29.87 18.78
C GLN A 761 31.53 29.41 17.32
N THR A 762 32.13 30.19 16.43
CA THR A 762 32.84 29.64 15.27
C THR A 762 34.14 30.39 15.14
N ALA A 763 35.19 29.84 15.75
CA ALA A 763 36.55 30.14 15.31
C ALA A 763 36.59 29.91 13.79
N GLY A 764 37.04 30.92 13.03
CA GLY A 764 37.12 30.85 11.58
C GLY A 764 37.74 29.52 11.15
N VAL A 765 37.05 28.82 10.26
CA VAL A 765 37.47 27.51 9.75
C VAL A 765 38.87 27.66 9.16
N ARG A 766 39.89 27.20 9.90
CA ARG A 766 41.28 27.24 9.46
C ARG A 766 41.47 26.16 8.39
N GLY A 767 41.77 26.57 7.17
CA GLY A 767 42.21 25.64 6.12
C GLY A 767 43.62 25.11 6.40
N PRO A 768 43.98 23.91 5.92
CA PRO A 768 45.32 23.34 6.09
C PRO A 768 46.42 24.19 5.44
N MET A 769 46.07 25.05 4.49
CA MET A 769 46.97 25.96 3.77
C MET A 769 47.09 27.37 4.36
N ASN A 770 46.33 27.68 5.41
CA ASN A 770 46.34 29.03 5.97
C ASN A 770 47.66 29.37 6.68
N GLU A 771 48.36 28.39 7.25
CA GLU A 771 49.66 28.63 7.90
C GLU A 771 50.76 28.92 6.87
N THR A 772 50.70 28.28 5.69
CA THR A 772 51.74 28.34 4.65
C THR A 772 51.56 29.53 3.72
N PHE A 773 50.33 29.81 3.28
CA PHE A 773 50.02 30.95 2.41
C PHE A 773 49.61 32.21 3.20
N GLY A 774 49.24 32.08 4.48
CA GLY A 774 48.68 33.17 5.31
C GLY A 774 49.46 34.49 5.27
N PRO A 775 50.80 34.49 5.45
CA PRO A 775 51.57 35.73 5.38
C PRO A 775 51.48 36.43 4.02
N LEU A 776 51.44 35.69 2.92
CA LEU A 776 51.31 36.25 1.57
C LEU A 776 49.89 36.75 1.29
N LEU A 777 48.87 36.04 1.76
CA LEU A 777 47.48 36.47 1.64
C LEU A 777 47.17 37.72 2.46
N ALA A 778 47.81 37.85 3.64
CA ALA A 778 47.72 39.05 4.46
C ALA A 778 48.23 40.29 3.72
N LEU A 779 49.29 40.16 2.91
CA LEU A 779 49.82 41.26 2.09
C LEU A 779 48.85 41.73 1.01
N MET A 780 47.92 40.89 0.55
CA MET A 780 46.91 41.30 -0.44
C MET A 780 45.71 42.04 0.17
N GLY A 781 45.57 42.03 1.51
CA GLY A 781 44.49 42.72 2.23
C GLY A 781 43.12 42.02 2.21
N GLU A 782 43.01 40.79 1.69
CA GLU A 782 41.72 40.09 1.52
C GLU A 782 41.25 39.25 2.73
N HIS A 783 41.98 39.22 3.84
CA HIS A 783 41.53 38.54 5.07
C HIS A 783 41.68 39.44 6.29
N GLN A 784 40.79 40.41 6.43
CA GLN A 784 40.49 41.01 7.73
C GLN A 784 39.64 40.02 8.53
N ALA A 785 40.30 39.02 9.12
CA ALA A 785 39.70 38.21 10.16
C ALA A 785 39.54 39.09 11.41
N ASP A 786 38.29 39.35 11.78
CA ASP A 786 37.94 40.12 12.97
C ASP A 786 38.38 39.34 14.21
N GLY A 787 39.57 39.67 14.74
CA GLY A 787 40.11 39.12 15.98
C GLY A 787 41.51 38.53 15.87
N GLY A 788 42.55 39.38 16.01
CA GLY A 788 43.91 38.95 16.35
C GLY A 788 45.00 39.82 15.71
N MET A 789 45.62 40.67 16.54
CA MET A 789 46.78 41.55 16.25
C MET A 789 46.56 42.57 15.11
N LYS A 790 46.53 43.86 15.47
CA LYS A 790 46.65 44.97 14.49
C LYS A 790 48.03 44.87 13.83
N THR A 791 48.13 44.16 12.71
CA THR A 791 49.22 44.39 11.77
C THR A 791 48.99 45.78 11.16
N ASP A 792 50.03 46.60 11.16
CA ASP A 792 49.96 47.96 10.64
C ASP A 792 49.39 47.93 9.22
N SER A 793 48.30 48.67 8.99
CA SER A 793 47.65 48.84 7.69
C SER A 793 48.54 49.52 6.63
N THR A 794 49.82 49.71 6.93
CA THR A 794 50.84 50.36 6.10
C THR A 794 51.58 49.36 5.20
N LEU A 795 51.55 48.05 5.50
CA LEU A 795 52.27 47.00 4.77
C LEU A 795 51.33 46.16 3.88
N ASN A 796 50.69 46.79 2.90
CA ASN A 796 49.87 46.12 1.88
C ASN A 796 50.57 46.21 0.51
N LEU A 797 50.45 45.17 -0.31
CA LEU A 797 50.92 45.14 -1.70
C LEU A 797 50.45 46.38 -2.48
N GLN A 798 49.23 46.85 -2.27
CA GLN A 798 48.70 48.04 -2.94
C GLN A 798 49.47 49.31 -2.55
N THR A 799 49.82 49.46 -1.28
CA THR A 799 50.63 50.57 -0.77
C THR A 799 52.03 50.50 -1.36
N PHE A 800 52.64 49.30 -1.40
CA PHE A 800 53.95 49.09 -2.01
C PHE A 800 53.97 49.45 -3.51
N LEU A 801 53.00 48.96 -4.29
CA LEU A 801 52.89 49.29 -5.72
C LEU A 801 52.67 50.78 -5.98
N THR A 802 51.95 51.46 -5.07
CA THR A 802 51.76 52.92 -5.14
C THR A 802 53.09 53.65 -4.94
N ARG A 803 53.88 53.28 -3.91
CA ARG A 803 55.20 53.87 -3.69
C ARG A 803 56.19 53.55 -4.82
N VAL A 804 56.13 52.34 -5.39
CA VAL A 804 56.91 51.99 -6.60
C VAL A 804 56.55 52.91 -7.77
N THR A 805 55.27 53.24 -7.92
CA THR A 805 54.82 54.18 -8.97
C THR A 805 55.41 55.57 -8.76
N GLU A 806 55.51 56.04 -7.51
CA GLU A 806 56.15 57.31 -7.17
C GLU A 806 57.66 57.30 -7.51
N VAL A 807 58.37 56.22 -7.17
CA VAL A 807 59.78 56.03 -7.55
C VAL A 807 59.94 56.02 -9.07
N ARG A 808 59.08 55.30 -9.78
CA ARG A 808 59.08 55.27 -11.25
C ARG A 808 58.89 56.67 -11.84
N LEU A 809 57.93 57.45 -11.34
CA LEU A 809 57.67 58.81 -11.81
C LEU A 809 58.89 59.72 -11.59
N LYS A 810 59.60 59.60 -10.46
CA LYS A 810 60.84 60.33 -10.21
C LYS A 810 61.97 59.93 -11.17
N LEU A 811 62.15 58.64 -11.41
CA LEU A 811 63.16 58.15 -12.37
C LEU A 811 62.83 58.58 -13.81
N GLN A 812 61.54 58.63 -14.17
CA GLN A 812 61.08 59.17 -15.46
C GLN A 812 61.33 60.67 -15.59
N GLN A 813 61.06 61.46 -14.53
CA GLN A 813 61.35 62.90 -14.52
C GLN A 813 62.85 63.17 -14.69
N MET A 814 63.70 62.37 -14.07
CA MET A 814 65.16 62.44 -14.24
C MET A 814 65.58 62.13 -15.67
N ASN A 815 65.05 61.03 -16.24
CA ASN A 815 65.40 60.61 -17.59
C ASN A 815 64.93 61.60 -18.68
N ASN A 816 63.81 62.30 -18.45
CA ASN A 816 63.23 63.26 -19.40
C ASN A 816 63.67 64.71 -19.17
N SER A 817 64.55 64.98 -18.20
CA SER A 817 65.06 66.33 -17.92
C SER A 817 66.12 66.77 -18.94
N ASP A 818 66.28 68.08 -19.11
CA ASP A 818 67.27 68.65 -20.04
C ASP A 818 68.74 68.31 -19.66
N ASP A 819 68.99 67.93 -18.39
CA ASP A 819 70.30 67.50 -17.87
C ASP A 819 70.19 66.32 -16.88
N PRO A 820 70.06 65.07 -17.37
CA PRO A 820 69.91 63.87 -16.54
C PRO A 820 71.02 63.62 -15.51
N PRO A 821 72.34 63.77 -15.80
CA PRO A 821 73.39 63.51 -14.82
C PRO A 821 73.40 64.52 -13.66
N ALA A 822 73.00 65.76 -13.88
CA ALA A 822 72.88 66.75 -12.80
C ALA A 822 71.76 66.38 -11.82
N MET A 823 70.58 65.98 -12.33
CA MET A 823 69.47 65.55 -11.49
C MET A 823 69.74 64.22 -10.77
N ALA A 824 70.46 63.29 -11.41
CA ALA A 824 70.92 62.05 -10.77
C ALA A 824 71.88 62.30 -9.60
N ASN A 825 72.84 63.23 -9.76
CA ASN A 825 73.74 63.63 -8.68
C ASN A 825 73.00 64.31 -7.52
N ALA A 826 71.99 65.14 -7.83
CA ALA A 826 71.15 65.77 -6.81
C ALA A 826 70.35 64.72 -6.02
N LEU A 827 69.71 63.77 -6.71
CA LEU A 827 68.96 62.69 -6.08
C LEU A 827 69.87 61.81 -5.22
N ALA A 828 71.02 61.38 -5.75
CA ALA A 828 72.00 60.59 -4.99
C ALA A 828 72.47 61.34 -3.75
N LYS A 829 72.79 62.64 -3.86
CA LYS A 829 73.17 63.46 -2.72
C LYS A 829 72.06 63.57 -1.67
N THR A 830 70.79 63.73 -2.08
CA THR A 830 69.66 63.76 -1.14
C THR A 830 69.41 62.43 -0.43
N VAL A 831 69.69 61.30 -1.11
CA VAL A 831 69.62 59.95 -0.54
C VAL A 831 70.75 59.76 0.49
N PHE A 832 71.98 60.11 0.14
CA PHE A 832 73.14 59.98 1.05
C PHE A 832 73.06 60.94 2.26
N GLU A 833 72.42 62.11 2.10
CA GLU A 833 72.16 63.04 3.20
C GLU A 833 70.95 62.64 4.06
N GLY A 834 70.21 61.58 3.70
CA GLY A 834 69.03 61.11 4.45
C GLY A 834 67.81 62.05 4.36
N LYS A 835 67.75 62.94 3.37
CA LYS A 835 66.67 63.93 3.20
C LYS A 835 65.59 63.51 2.21
N SER A 836 65.87 62.56 1.32
CA SER A 836 64.87 62.03 0.39
C SER A 836 64.22 60.78 0.97
N THR A 837 62.91 60.86 1.24
CA THR A 837 62.11 59.76 1.78
C THR A 837 61.83 58.68 0.73
N ASP A 838 61.52 59.04 -0.50
CA ASP A 838 60.74 58.13 -1.35
C ASP A 838 61.50 56.89 -1.88
N LEU A 839 62.82 56.97 -2.11
CA LEU A 839 63.63 55.82 -2.55
C LEU A 839 64.03 54.93 -1.37
N THR A 840 64.45 55.54 -0.26
CA THR A 840 64.90 54.82 0.94
C THR A 840 63.74 54.22 1.71
N ASP A 841 62.58 54.89 1.75
CA ASP A 841 61.35 54.42 2.43
C ASP A 841 60.57 53.39 1.60
N THR A 842 60.86 53.25 0.30
CA THR A 842 60.39 52.10 -0.49
C THR A 842 61.26 50.87 -0.31
N GLN A 843 62.54 51.05 0.01
CA GLN A 843 63.49 49.96 0.18
C GLN A 843 63.40 49.35 1.58
N GLY A 844 63.21 50.18 2.61
CA GLY A 844 62.97 49.76 4.00
C GLY A 844 61.53 49.35 4.22
#